data_AF-B7NCT8-F1
#
_entry.id   AF-B7NCT8-F1
#
_cell.length_a   1.000
_cell.length_b   1.000
_cell.length_c   1.000
_cell.angle_alpha   90.00
_cell.angle_beta   90.00
_cell.angle_gamma   90.00
#
_symmetry.space_group_name_H-M   'P 1'
#
loop_
_entity.id
_entity.type
_entity.pdbx_description
1 polymer ?
#
loop_
_entity_poly.entity_id
_entity_poly.type
_entity_poly.pdbx_seq_one_letter_code
_entity_poly.pdbx_strand_id
1 'polypeptide(L)'
;MEIIMAHNFSSVLENHNEDINICISKFDINIDNYSVFTPKELNIKGDDSNKVYIKGNKLPVGIEIIFTDKAKKCNVFIDENIKAKASKISLKNENNFLYLGRNCTLNNIGAVILGRNDFIIVGESVSVTAHNTWSTGFNSGKDNNGLIIGDHCLIASEIIIRPGDGHLVIDTNTGQQLNVSHKPIVIEPYCWIAQRAAILKNVRIGACSIISLGAVVTKSCNRFSLLSGVPAKAVPLGGKMWLRGPGKEAKAIQQYYKDKFSCPASNTELVIQKQEQSNLKGTISDSLMNWEFIRTTQIINRIVSVDNPDFGLAVKYYLDLGYLDAAFSLLDDFERKHGCCIKNYPGNHIENWSSVIYCSRLKDRVRINSKLNSTTPFFTQMLVCCVSNELDEVFVSLKKLWNHIISKDIDAESNMILSYAVLKLIDHCKLDDELGIKISLHLHSAKNINIYRRRHLLKELIVYFSSINNTSFFSLPKAFTNHLHKISNTLQSYSNREVGAKYLNKIFIENIRTNNDFSIKRYARCPKRTAICVSGMMKIDDSAMRSLYQKIAEPLNADIFLHTWDKIQVWSGEARKSGFWQRQFKLPDNKIPHPLRDIDKFKEKFPRTGNLLLSTITDDINVHFSATHPLIKMSVIENEDVALHNWLNNKSFMSRGNYNQFKMYYGIKRVFELLKEYEENNGFKYDVIIRTRPDMFITKEFDIERLNQAKENSIVVNCGSVGPNDGIFYALRQDYEKIVSIWDEMLQSESLSPFLNFEKYDSHVLLYAWLCHKNIEMINIDDIFYDLAIISTSAKIPGLRQALEEDLINFDKNLKEQKQYTDLFNFLLSRSK
;
A
#
# COMPACT_ATOMS: atom_id res chain seq x y z
N MET A 1 9.55 31.15 -32.79
CA MET A 1 9.20 31.84 -31.54
C MET A 1 10.47 32.42 -30.97
N GLU A 2 10.85 33.58 -31.49
CA GLU A 2 11.81 34.43 -30.81
C GLU A 2 11.10 35.13 -29.65
N ILE A 3 11.92 35.54 -28.67
CA ILE A 3 11.59 36.31 -27.46
C ILE A 3 11.06 35.45 -26.30
N ILE A 4 11.96 34.70 -25.63
CA ILE A 4 12.16 34.76 -24.16
C ILE A 4 13.65 34.47 -23.88
N MET A 5 14.52 35.44 -24.16
CA MET A 5 15.85 35.49 -23.57
C MET A 5 15.97 36.83 -22.86
N ALA A 6 15.75 36.83 -21.54
CA ALA A 6 16.43 37.64 -20.53
C ALA A 6 15.66 37.54 -19.20
N HIS A 7 16.39 37.34 -18.10
CA HIS A 7 15.96 37.29 -16.69
C HIS A 7 15.68 35.87 -16.15
N ASN A 8 16.73 35.27 -15.57
CA ASN A 8 16.69 34.00 -14.84
C ASN A 8 15.85 34.12 -13.55
N PHE A 9 14.53 33.94 -13.63
CA PHE A 9 13.64 33.82 -12.47
C PHE A 9 13.78 32.43 -11.84
N SER A 10 14.88 32.26 -11.10
CA SER A 10 15.29 31.12 -10.26
C SER A 10 15.33 29.73 -10.91
N SER A 11 16.27 28.90 -10.42
CA SER A 11 16.37 27.47 -10.74
C SER A 11 15.09 26.67 -10.43
N VAL A 12 14.17 27.27 -9.67
CA VAL A 12 12.88 26.69 -9.30
C VAL A 12 12.02 26.40 -10.52
N LEU A 13 11.88 27.39 -11.42
CA LEU A 13 10.97 27.28 -12.56
C LEU A 13 11.47 26.26 -13.59
N GLU A 14 12.78 26.19 -13.81
CA GLU A 14 13.41 25.21 -14.69
C GLU A 14 13.17 23.78 -14.21
N ASN A 15 13.28 23.54 -12.90
CA ASN A 15 13.11 22.22 -12.30
C ASN A 15 11.65 21.73 -12.28
N HIS A 16 10.67 22.63 -12.43
CA HIS A 16 9.24 22.32 -12.28
C HIS A 16 8.38 22.72 -13.48
N ASN A 17 9.00 23.03 -14.62
CA ASN A 17 8.30 23.46 -15.83
C ASN A 17 7.25 22.44 -16.31
N GLU A 18 7.50 21.13 -16.15
CA GLU A 18 6.52 20.09 -16.48
C GLU A 18 5.24 20.24 -15.68
N ASP A 19 5.42 20.34 -14.37
CA ASP A 19 4.34 20.39 -13.41
C ASP A 19 3.52 21.66 -13.61
N ILE A 20 4.21 22.78 -13.86
CA ILE A 20 3.60 24.07 -14.19
C ILE A 20 2.79 23.96 -15.49
N ASN A 21 3.34 23.39 -16.57
CA ASN A 21 2.63 23.28 -17.86
C ASN A 21 1.41 22.35 -17.80
N ILE A 22 1.49 21.29 -17.00
CA ILE A 22 0.35 20.40 -16.75
C ILE A 22 -0.74 21.11 -15.95
N CYS A 23 -0.33 21.88 -14.94
CA CYS A 23 -1.22 22.47 -13.96
C CYS A 23 -1.80 23.82 -14.38
N ILE A 24 -1.08 24.60 -15.18
CA ILE A 24 -1.36 26.01 -15.42
C ILE A 24 -1.29 26.29 -16.91
N SER A 25 -2.46 26.45 -17.52
CA SER A 25 -2.61 26.64 -18.96
C SER A 25 -2.09 27.98 -19.46
N LYS A 26 -2.11 29.02 -18.62
CA LYS A 26 -1.68 30.38 -18.96
C LYS A 26 -0.67 30.95 -17.97
N PHE A 27 0.41 30.21 -17.74
CA PHE A 27 1.52 30.68 -16.91
C PHE A 27 2.26 31.82 -17.61
N ASP A 28 2.37 32.98 -16.94
CA ASP A 28 3.01 34.18 -17.49
C ASP A 28 3.99 34.78 -16.49
N ILE A 29 5.24 34.92 -16.91
CA ILE A 29 6.30 35.56 -16.15
C ILE A 29 7.12 36.52 -17.03
N ASN A 30 6.59 36.85 -18.22
CA ASN A 30 7.24 37.84 -19.06
C ASN A 30 7.10 39.20 -18.37
N ILE A 31 8.19 39.72 -17.82
CA ILE A 31 8.20 40.96 -17.04
C ILE A 31 7.67 42.16 -17.79
N ASP A 32 7.75 42.18 -19.12
CA ASP A 32 7.21 43.27 -19.94
C ASP A 32 5.68 43.38 -19.84
N ASN A 33 5.01 42.29 -19.43
CA ASN A 33 3.57 42.27 -19.17
C ASN A 33 3.19 42.77 -17.77
N TYR A 34 4.16 43.12 -16.92
CA TYR A 34 3.94 43.46 -15.52
C TYR A 34 4.53 44.84 -15.18
N SER A 35 3.84 45.56 -14.30
CA SER A 35 4.47 46.66 -13.57
C SER A 35 5.32 46.07 -12.45
N VAL A 36 6.57 46.52 -12.35
CA VAL A 36 7.55 46.02 -11.39
C VAL A 36 7.69 47.00 -10.24
N PHE A 37 7.64 46.50 -9.01
CA PHE A 37 7.78 47.30 -7.80
C PHE A 37 8.74 46.66 -6.80
N THR A 38 9.40 47.49 -5.99
CA THR A 38 10.05 47.07 -4.75
C THR A 38 9.06 47.05 -3.58
N PRO A 39 9.38 46.36 -2.46
CA PRO A 39 8.60 46.45 -1.23
C PRO A 39 8.39 47.91 -0.77
N LYS A 40 9.42 48.75 -0.85
CA LYS A 40 9.31 50.17 -0.50
C LYS A 40 8.33 50.94 -1.37
N GLU A 41 8.32 50.71 -2.68
CA GLU A 41 7.39 51.35 -3.63
C GLU A 41 5.93 50.95 -3.40
N LEU A 42 5.69 49.71 -2.93
CA LEU A 42 4.36 49.22 -2.55
C LEU A 42 3.98 49.52 -1.09
N ASN A 43 4.85 50.18 -0.33
CA ASN A 43 4.68 50.43 1.10
C ASN A 43 4.42 49.14 1.92
N ILE A 44 5.16 48.06 1.61
CA ILE A 44 5.11 46.79 2.33
C ILE A 44 6.47 46.46 2.96
N LYS A 45 6.48 45.60 3.97
CA LYS A 45 7.72 45.19 4.66
C LYS A 45 8.59 44.32 3.72
N GLY A 46 9.84 44.72 3.52
CA GLY A 46 10.83 43.93 2.79
C GLY A 46 12.10 44.69 2.38
N ASP A 47 13.12 43.94 1.99
CA ASP A 47 14.34 44.45 1.36
C ASP A 47 14.09 44.74 -0.14
N ASP A 48 14.64 45.84 -0.68
CA ASP A 48 14.40 46.29 -2.06
C ASP A 48 15.04 45.41 -3.15
N SER A 49 15.84 44.41 -2.76
CA SER A 49 16.28 43.33 -3.67
C SER A 49 15.14 42.38 -4.06
N ASN A 50 14.03 42.35 -3.31
CA ASN A 50 12.84 41.59 -3.69
C ASN A 50 12.05 42.36 -4.76
N LYS A 51 11.38 41.64 -5.66
CA LYS A 51 10.60 42.22 -6.75
C LYS A 51 9.17 41.70 -6.74
N VAL A 52 8.22 42.62 -6.90
CA VAL A 52 6.79 42.32 -7.03
C VAL A 52 6.32 42.78 -8.41
N TYR A 53 5.87 41.83 -9.21
CA TYR A 53 5.40 41.99 -10.58
C TYR A 53 3.87 41.92 -10.57
N ILE A 54 3.19 43.00 -10.96
CA ILE A 54 1.73 43.10 -10.90
C ILE A 54 1.18 43.45 -12.29
N LYS A 55 0.18 42.68 -12.77
CA LYS A 55 -0.63 43.08 -13.93
C LYS A 55 -1.66 44.12 -13.49
N GLY A 56 -1.19 45.35 -13.36
CA GLY A 56 -1.89 46.48 -12.77
C GLY A 56 -0.94 47.29 -11.90
N ASN A 57 -1.46 48.33 -11.24
CA ASN A 57 -0.59 49.34 -10.61
C ASN A 57 -0.56 49.25 -9.08
N LYS A 58 -1.22 48.25 -8.48
CA LYS A 58 -1.34 48.09 -7.03
C LYS A 58 -1.64 46.65 -6.63
N LEU A 59 -1.29 46.29 -5.40
CA LEU A 59 -1.65 45.00 -4.83
C LEU A 59 -3.18 44.81 -4.79
N PRO A 60 -3.69 43.60 -5.08
CA PRO A 60 -5.10 43.27 -4.90
C PRO A 60 -5.54 43.50 -3.45
N VAL A 61 -6.70 44.13 -3.27
CA VAL A 61 -7.28 44.38 -1.95
C VAL A 61 -7.49 43.05 -1.22
N GLY A 62 -7.04 42.98 0.03
CA GLY A 62 -7.18 41.79 0.88
C GLY A 62 -6.05 40.76 0.77
N ILE A 63 -5.00 41.05 -0.02
CA ILE A 63 -3.72 40.31 0.00
C ILE A 63 -2.66 41.13 0.73
N GLU A 64 -2.01 40.51 1.71
CA GLU A 64 -0.83 41.02 2.40
C GLU A 64 0.39 40.15 2.02
N ILE A 65 1.36 40.76 1.32
CA ILE A 65 2.65 40.14 1.02
C ILE A 65 3.67 40.64 2.03
N ILE A 66 4.36 39.72 2.71
CA ILE A 66 5.38 40.05 3.71
C ILE A 66 6.69 39.40 3.36
N PHE A 67 7.71 40.21 3.16
CA PHE A 67 9.10 39.76 3.15
C PHE A 67 9.66 39.92 4.56
N THR A 68 10.15 38.84 5.16
CA THR A 68 10.83 38.91 6.46
C THR A 68 12.23 39.51 6.31
N ASP A 69 12.89 39.83 7.43
CA ASP A 69 14.19 40.52 7.41
C ASP A 69 15.31 39.75 6.66
N LYS A 70 15.18 38.43 6.56
CA LYS A 70 16.10 37.56 5.79
C LYS A 70 15.68 37.36 4.34
N ALA A 71 14.52 37.87 3.93
CA ALA A 71 13.99 37.67 2.60
C ALA A 71 14.66 38.61 1.60
N LYS A 72 15.42 38.04 0.67
CA LYS A 72 16.15 38.78 -0.36
C LYS A 72 15.99 38.09 -1.71
N LYS A 73 16.01 38.87 -2.79
CA LYS A 73 15.92 38.37 -4.17
C LYS A 73 14.71 37.47 -4.45
N CYS A 74 13.64 37.60 -3.65
CA CYS A 74 12.40 36.87 -3.87
C CYS A 74 11.59 37.55 -4.96
N ASN A 75 10.87 36.75 -5.76
CA ASN A 75 10.05 37.24 -6.87
C ASN A 75 8.59 36.86 -6.64
N VAL A 76 7.70 37.84 -6.72
CA VAL A 76 6.26 37.67 -6.54
C VAL A 76 5.54 38.15 -7.79
N PHE A 77 4.81 37.27 -8.45
CA PHE A 77 4.01 37.56 -9.64
C PHE A 77 2.52 37.48 -9.31
N ILE A 78 1.79 38.54 -9.65
CA ILE A 78 0.37 38.71 -9.37
C ILE A 78 -0.34 39.07 -10.67
N ASP A 79 -1.11 38.13 -11.19
CA ASP A 79 -1.87 38.31 -12.44
C ASP A 79 -3.18 39.07 -12.21
N GLU A 80 -3.94 39.27 -13.28
CA GLU A 80 -5.16 40.09 -13.29
C GLU A 80 -6.36 39.46 -12.54
N ASN A 81 -7.31 40.30 -12.11
CA ASN A 81 -8.61 39.91 -11.55
C ASN A 81 -8.57 39.01 -10.30
N ILE A 82 -7.54 39.15 -9.46
CA ILE A 82 -7.48 38.44 -8.19
C ILE A 82 -8.40 39.11 -7.17
N LYS A 83 -9.28 38.31 -6.57
CA LYS A 83 -10.15 38.71 -5.45
C LYS A 83 -9.64 38.02 -4.19
N ALA A 84 -9.46 38.77 -3.11
CA ALA A 84 -8.98 38.20 -1.86
C ALA A 84 -9.63 38.84 -0.64
N LYS A 85 -9.58 38.11 0.48
CA LYS A 85 -10.04 38.61 1.78
C LYS A 85 -9.12 38.07 2.87
N ALA A 86 -8.43 38.95 3.58
CA ALA A 86 -7.58 38.61 4.72
C ALA A 86 -6.56 37.48 4.43
N SER A 87 -5.98 37.46 3.22
CA SER A 87 -4.97 36.49 2.82
C SER A 87 -3.58 37.06 3.06
N LYS A 88 -2.75 36.31 3.76
CA LYS A 88 -1.42 36.70 4.22
C LYS A 88 -0.39 35.69 3.74
N ILE A 89 0.56 36.16 2.94
CA ILE A 89 1.61 35.32 2.35
C ILE A 89 2.96 35.88 2.77
N SER A 90 3.70 35.10 3.56
CA SER A 90 5.03 35.47 4.05
C SER A 90 6.12 34.71 3.30
N LEU A 91 7.10 35.45 2.80
CA LEU A 91 8.32 34.94 2.19
C LEU A 91 9.48 35.14 3.17
N LYS A 92 10.26 34.08 3.36
CA LYS A 92 11.46 34.03 4.20
C LYS A 92 12.67 33.64 3.37
N ASN A 93 13.89 33.93 3.84
CA ASN A 93 15.14 33.53 3.18
C ASN A 93 15.20 33.95 1.69
N GLU A 94 16.18 33.42 0.95
CA GLU A 94 16.56 33.97 -0.35
C GLU A 94 15.92 33.21 -1.53
N ASN A 95 15.72 33.92 -2.64
CA ASN A 95 15.34 33.39 -3.97
C ASN A 95 13.99 32.65 -4.02
N ASN A 96 13.07 32.95 -3.11
CA ASN A 96 11.75 32.33 -3.11
C ASN A 96 10.84 32.90 -4.20
N PHE A 97 9.92 32.07 -4.68
CA PHE A 97 9.06 32.39 -5.82
C PHE A 97 7.58 32.22 -5.48
N LEU A 98 6.78 33.24 -5.76
CA LEU A 98 5.32 33.20 -5.63
C LEU A 98 4.69 33.60 -6.96
N TYR A 99 3.76 32.79 -7.46
CA TYR A 99 2.93 33.15 -8.60
C TYR A 99 1.44 32.94 -8.27
N LEU A 100 0.64 33.98 -8.50
CA LEU A 100 -0.81 33.95 -8.37
C LEU A 100 -1.45 34.19 -9.74
N GLY A 101 -2.08 33.16 -10.29
CA GLY A 101 -2.75 33.20 -11.58
C GLY A 101 -4.04 34.02 -11.57
N ARG A 102 -4.50 34.36 -12.78
CA ARG A 102 -5.62 35.26 -12.99
C ARG A 102 -6.95 34.71 -12.47
N ASN A 103 -7.92 35.60 -12.24
CA ASN A 103 -9.30 35.25 -11.88
C ASN A 103 -9.44 34.42 -10.58
N CYS A 104 -8.42 34.40 -9.71
CA CYS A 104 -8.47 33.65 -8.46
C CYS A 104 -9.35 34.34 -7.40
N THR A 105 -9.98 33.51 -6.55
CA THR A 105 -10.61 33.96 -5.30
C THR A 105 -9.88 33.34 -4.13
N LEU A 106 -9.09 34.15 -3.40
CA LEU A 106 -8.15 33.71 -2.38
C LEU A 106 -8.57 34.25 -1.00
N ASN A 107 -9.49 33.57 -0.33
CA ASN A 107 -9.98 34.00 0.98
C ASN A 107 -9.21 33.32 2.12
N ASN A 108 -8.71 34.13 3.05
CA ASN A 108 -8.15 33.72 4.35
C ASN A 108 -7.03 32.66 4.23
N ILE A 109 -6.11 32.87 3.30
CA ILE A 109 -4.92 32.02 3.14
C ILE A 109 -3.85 32.50 4.11
N GLY A 110 -3.38 31.63 5.00
CA GLY A 110 -2.12 31.79 5.72
C GLY A 110 -1.03 30.97 5.05
N ALA A 111 -0.19 31.62 4.24
CA ALA A 111 0.88 30.95 3.52
C ALA A 111 2.28 31.39 4.00
N VAL A 112 3.18 30.42 4.16
CA VAL A 112 4.59 30.67 4.51
C VAL A 112 5.52 29.90 3.57
N ILE A 113 6.30 30.65 2.79
CA ILE A 113 7.38 30.13 1.95
C ILE A 113 8.67 30.25 2.77
N LEU A 114 9.15 29.12 3.30
CA LEU A 114 10.10 29.09 4.41
C LEU A 114 11.55 28.90 3.98
N GLY A 115 11.86 27.92 3.14
CA GLY A 115 13.21 27.53 2.74
C GLY A 115 13.89 28.53 1.80
N ARG A 116 15.02 28.14 1.22
CA ARG A 116 15.68 28.86 0.11
C ARG A 116 15.26 28.23 -1.20
N ASN A 117 15.04 29.05 -2.22
CA ASN A 117 14.54 28.60 -3.52
C ASN A 117 13.18 27.86 -3.42
N ASP A 118 12.41 28.07 -2.36
CA ASP A 118 11.09 27.48 -2.20
C ASP A 118 10.04 28.27 -2.99
N PHE A 119 8.90 27.64 -3.24
CA PHE A 119 7.87 28.25 -4.08
C PHE A 119 6.43 27.86 -3.79
N ILE A 120 5.52 28.77 -4.14
CA ILE A 120 4.10 28.52 -4.25
C ILE A 120 3.63 29.07 -5.60
N ILE A 121 3.00 28.22 -6.41
CA ILE A 121 2.49 28.58 -7.73
C ILE A 121 1.01 28.17 -7.78
N VAL A 122 0.14 29.15 -8.03
CA VAL A 122 -1.31 28.98 -8.10
C VAL A 122 -1.77 29.31 -9.52
N GLY A 123 -2.45 28.38 -10.16
CA GLY A 123 -3.01 28.52 -11.50
C GLY A 123 -4.19 29.49 -11.59
N GLU A 124 -4.86 29.53 -12.73
CA GLU A 124 -6.00 30.43 -12.94
C GLU A 124 -7.29 29.92 -12.31
N SER A 125 -8.19 30.84 -11.94
CA SER A 125 -9.53 30.53 -11.45
C SER A 125 -9.59 29.59 -10.24
N VAL A 126 -8.52 29.52 -9.45
CA VAL A 126 -8.50 28.78 -8.18
C VAL A 126 -9.37 29.50 -7.17
N SER A 127 -10.21 28.74 -6.45
CA SER A 127 -11.08 29.29 -5.41
C SER A 127 -10.78 28.66 -4.06
N VAL A 128 -10.41 29.50 -3.11
CA VAL A 128 -10.25 29.16 -1.69
C VAL A 128 -11.42 29.79 -0.93
N THR A 129 -12.25 28.95 -0.31
CA THR A 129 -13.53 29.42 0.24
C THR A 129 -13.41 30.09 1.61
N ALA A 130 -12.44 29.67 2.43
CA ALA A 130 -12.28 30.10 3.82
C ALA A 130 -10.84 29.85 4.31
N HIS A 131 -10.63 29.82 5.64
CA HIS A 131 -9.29 29.75 6.24
C HIS A 131 -8.48 28.53 5.77
N ASN A 132 -7.24 28.73 5.32
CA ASN A 132 -6.35 27.66 4.86
C ASN A 132 -4.91 27.91 5.32
N THR A 133 -4.15 26.84 5.59
CA THR A 133 -2.74 26.92 6.01
C THR A 133 -1.83 26.21 5.01
N TRP A 134 -0.96 26.97 4.34
CA TRP A 134 0.01 26.44 3.37
C TRP A 134 1.43 26.75 3.85
N SER A 135 2.28 25.74 4.00
CA SER A 135 3.67 25.99 4.39
C SER A 135 4.62 25.00 3.78
N THR A 136 5.63 25.51 3.04
CA THR A 136 6.68 24.67 2.45
C THR A 136 7.52 23.95 3.50
N GLY A 137 7.50 24.41 4.76
CA GLY A 137 8.19 23.80 5.88
C GLY A 137 9.71 23.89 5.76
N PHE A 138 10.44 23.42 6.78
CA PHE A 138 11.89 23.40 6.77
C PHE A 138 12.37 22.07 6.16
N ASN A 139 13.13 22.14 5.07
CA ASN A 139 13.63 20.98 4.32
C ASN A 139 15.15 21.02 4.16
N SER A 140 15.90 21.03 5.26
CA SER A 140 17.38 21.20 5.28
C SER A 140 18.18 20.23 4.43
N GLY A 141 17.62 19.08 4.05
CA GLY A 141 18.30 18.10 3.20
C GLY A 141 18.22 18.39 1.70
N LYS A 142 17.38 19.33 1.24
CA LYS A 142 17.21 19.64 -0.18
C LYS A 142 16.51 20.99 -0.41
N ASP A 143 17.15 21.88 -1.16
CA ASP A 143 16.53 23.13 -1.63
C ASP A 143 15.40 22.84 -2.64
N ASN A 144 14.59 23.87 -2.94
CA ASN A 144 13.54 23.83 -3.97
C ASN A 144 12.32 22.96 -3.59
N ASN A 145 11.78 23.17 -2.38
CA ASN A 145 10.52 22.57 -1.97
C ASN A 145 9.35 23.51 -2.27
N GLY A 146 8.18 22.97 -2.62
CA GLY A 146 7.10 23.85 -3.03
C GLY A 146 5.74 23.22 -3.22
N LEU A 147 4.83 24.07 -3.67
CA LEU A 147 3.42 23.78 -3.90
C LEU A 147 3.00 24.31 -5.26
N ILE A 148 2.42 23.44 -6.08
CA ILE A 148 1.78 23.79 -7.35
C ILE A 148 0.31 23.43 -7.25
N ILE A 149 -0.56 24.42 -7.44
CA ILE A 149 -2.01 24.24 -7.50
C ILE A 149 -2.47 24.60 -8.91
N GLY A 150 -3.08 23.64 -9.59
CA GLY A 150 -3.53 23.79 -10.97
C GLY A 150 -4.84 24.57 -11.11
N ASP A 151 -5.12 24.90 -12.35
CA ASP A 151 -6.25 25.72 -12.76
C ASP A 151 -7.60 25.17 -12.25
N HIS A 152 -8.52 26.08 -11.95
CA HIS A 152 -9.92 25.81 -11.59
C HIS A 152 -10.14 24.89 -10.37
N CYS A 153 -9.12 24.68 -9.53
CA CYS A 153 -9.29 23.95 -8.27
C CYS A 153 -10.27 24.65 -7.30
N LEU A 154 -10.99 23.84 -6.53
CA LEU A 154 -11.84 24.29 -5.42
C LEU A 154 -11.27 23.78 -4.10
N ILE A 155 -10.89 24.70 -3.23
CA ILE A 155 -10.28 24.43 -1.93
C ILE A 155 -11.23 24.94 -0.84
N ALA A 156 -11.76 24.01 -0.05
CA ALA A 156 -12.70 24.30 1.02
C ALA A 156 -12.02 24.95 2.25
N SER A 157 -12.68 24.91 3.41
CA SER A 157 -12.14 25.45 4.66
C SER A 157 -11.17 24.49 5.35
N GLU A 158 -10.24 25.05 6.12
CA GLU A 158 -9.32 24.37 7.03
C GLU A 158 -8.40 23.34 6.34
N ILE A 159 -8.00 23.58 5.08
CA ILE A 159 -7.05 22.68 4.42
C ILE A 159 -5.63 23.00 4.90
N ILE A 160 -4.90 21.94 5.21
CA ILE A 160 -3.48 21.99 5.55
C ILE A 160 -2.68 21.42 4.38
N ILE A 161 -1.78 22.22 3.81
CA ILE A 161 -0.87 21.76 2.75
C ILE A 161 0.57 21.93 3.26
N ARG A 162 1.28 20.80 3.40
CA ARG A 162 2.63 20.76 3.98
C ARG A 162 3.59 19.93 3.13
N PRO A 163 4.30 20.56 2.17
CA PRO A 163 5.38 19.94 1.43
C PRO A 163 6.59 19.54 2.29
N GLY A 164 6.66 19.94 3.56
CA GLY A 164 7.71 19.53 4.49
C GLY A 164 7.19 19.32 5.91
N ASP A 165 7.86 18.45 6.67
CA ASP A 165 7.42 18.09 8.03
C ASP A 165 7.76 19.19 9.06
N GLY A 166 8.76 20.03 8.78
CA GLY A 166 9.17 21.16 9.63
C GLY A 166 10.29 20.85 10.62
N HIS A 167 10.44 19.60 11.05
CA HIS A 167 11.54 19.15 11.92
C HIS A 167 12.25 17.93 11.33
N LEU A 168 13.50 17.73 11.72
CA LEU A 168 14.33 16.61 11.31
C LEU A 168 13.84 15.31 11.96
N VAL A 169 13.76 14.22 11.19
CA VAL A 169 13.69 12.85 11.71
C VAL A 169 14.99 12.17 11.34
N ILE A 170 15.72 11.69 12.35
CA ILE A 170 17.07 11.15 12.20
C ILE A 170 17.05 9.65 12.48
N ASP A 171 17.72 8.87 11.63
CA ASP A 171 18.03 7.47 11.89
C ASP A 171 19.09 7.39 13.00
N THR A 172 18.78 6.74 14.11
CA THR A 172 19.63 6.72 15.30
C THR A 172 20.91 5.89 15.13
N ASN A 173 20.97 5.02 14.14
CA ASN A 173 22.13 4.16 13.89
C ASN A 173 23.13 4.82 12.93
N THR A 174 22.62 5.56 11.94
CA THR A 174 23.42 6.16 10.86
C THR A 174 23.58 7.67 10.99
N GLY A 175 22.75 8.34 11.80
CA GLY A 175 22.70 9.80 11.90
C GLY A 175 22.08 10.50 10.69
N GLN A 176 21.55 9.76 9.70
CA GLN A 176 21.00 10.34 8.48
C GLN A 176 19.57 10.88 8.67
N GLN A 177 19.24 11.99 7.99
CA GLN A 177 17.88 12.51 7.94
C GLN A 177 16.99 11.61 7.06
N LEU A 178 15.91 11.08 7.64
CA LEU A 178 14.98 10.16 6.97
C LEU A 178 13.82 10.87 6.26
N ASN A 179 13.49 12.08 6.66
CA ASN A 179 12.25 12.73 6.28
C ASN A 179 12.42 13.87 5.25
N VAL A 180 13.52 13.85 4.49
CA VAL A 180 13.79 14.79 3.40
C VAL A 180 12.66 14.72 2.37
N SER A 181 12.15 15.88 1.96
CA SER A 181 11.18 15.97 0.87
C SER A 181 11.93 16.02 -0.45
N HIS A 182 11.54 15.16 -1.40
CA HIS A 182 12.26 15.00 -2.66
C HIS A 182 11.54 15.64 -3.84
N LYS A 183 10.22 15.87 -3.72
CA LYS A 183 9.34 16.44 -4.74
C LYS A 183 8.34 17.43 -4.10
N PRO A 184 7.91 18.47 -4.84
CA PRO A 184 6.87 19.38 -4.36
C PRO A 184 5.52 18.66 -4.21
N ILE A 185 4.57 19.31 -3.53
CA ILE A 185 3.17 18.92 -3.63
C ILE A 185 2.60 19.49 -4.93
N VAL A 186 1.99 18.62 -5.74
CA VAL A 186 1.35 19.01 -7.01
C VAL A 186 -0.12 18.63 -6.95
N ILE A 187 -0.99 19.62 -7.09
CA ILE A 187 -2.44 19.44 -7.20
C ILE A 187 -2.80 19.81 -8.62
N GLU A 188 -3.05 18.80 -9.46
CA GLU A 188 -3.38 19.02 -10.88
C GLU A 188 -4.75 19.71 -11.06
N PRO A 189 -5.07 20.20 -12.27
CA PRO A 189 -6.24 21.04 -12.49
C PRO A 189 -7.56 20.38 -12.10
N TYR A 190 -8.52 21.24 -11.77
CA TYR A 190 -9.91 20.86 -11.50
C TYR A 190 -10.07 19.85 -10.35
N CYS A 191 -9.19 19.87 -9.35
CA CYS A 191 -9.38 19.10 -8.13
C CYS A 191 -10.34 19.81 -7.15
N TRP A 192 -11.12 19.02 -6.41
CA TRP A 192 -11.90 19.51 -5.27
C TRP A 192 -11.32 18.96 -3.97
N ILE A 193 -10.92 19.86 -3.08
CA ILE A 193 -10.40 19.53 -1.75
C ILE A 193 -11.46 19.92 -0.72
N ALA A 194 -12.14 18.92 -0.15
CA ALA A 194 -13.17 19.13 0.85
C ALA A 194 -12.59 19.47 2.24
N GLN A 195 -13.44 20.03 3.09
CA GLN A 195 -13.05 20.67 4.35
C GLN A 195 -12.17 19.78 5.25
N ARG A 196 -11.22 20.41 5.97
CA ARG A 196 -10.34 19.76 6.95
C ARG A 196 -9.42 18.66 6.39
N ALA A 197 -9.22 18.60 5.08
CA ALA A 197 -8.24 17.69 4.52
C ALA A 197 -6.80 18.18 4.76
N ALA A 198 -5.86 17.23 4.85
CA ALA A 198 -4.43 17.50 4.91
C ALA A 198 -3.70 16.83 3.74
N ILE A 199 -2.82 17.57 3.06
CA ILE A 199 -1.99 17.06 1.96
C ILE A 199 -0.53 17.21 2.36
N LEU A 200 0.18 16.07 2.44
CA LEU A 200 1.56 16.00 2.94
C LEU A 200 2.58 15.88 1.81
N LYS A 201 3.86 15.98 2.17
CA LYS A 201 5.01 16.00 1.26
C LYS A 201 5.03 14.88 0.21
N ASN A 202 5.68 15.15 -0.92
CA ASN A 202 5.88 14.21 -2.03
C ASN A 202 4.59 13.69 -2.70
N VAL A 203 3.45 14.36 -2.49
CA VAL A 203 2.15 13.96 -3.04
C VAL A 203 1.82 14.71 -4.34
N ARG A 204 1.42 13.95 -5.36
CA ARG A 204 0.69 14.45 -6.53
C ARG A 204 -0.78 14.00 -6.48
N ILE A 205 -1.70 14.95 -6.56
CA ILE A 205 -3.12 14.70 -6.78
C ILE A 205 -3.40 14.84 -8.28
N GLY A 206 -3.82 13.77 -8.94
CA GLY A 206 -4.16 13.80 -10.36
C GLY A 206 -5.40 14.64 -10.64
N ALA A 207 -5.47 15.22 -11.84
CA ALA A 207 -6.55 16.11 -12.25
C ALA A 207 -7.95 15.52 -12.04
N CYS A 208 -8.93 16.39 -11.85
CA CYS A 208 -10.34 16.02 -11.68
C CYS A 208 -10.64 15.16 -10.42
N SER A 209 -9.69 15.05 -9.48
CA SER A 209 -9.86 14.24 -8.28
C SER A 209 -10.59 14.98 -7.15
N ILE A 210 -11.15 14.22 -6.22
CA ILE A 210 -11.88 14.71 -5.06
C ILE A 210 -11.18 14.21 -3.79
N ILE A 211 -10.82 15.12 -2.90
CA ILE A 211 -10.33 14.79 -1.56
C ILE A 211 -11.48 14.97 -0.58
N SER A 212 -11.84 13.90 0.13
CA SER A 212 -12.98 13.88 1.05
C SER A 212 -12.70 14.68 2.32
N LEU A 213 -13.78 15.05 3.02
CA LEU A 213 -13.72 15.77 4.29
C LEU A 213 -12.83 15.00 5.30
N GLY A 214 -11.92 15.72 5.95
CA GLY A 214 -11.04 15.16 6.98
C GLY A 214 -9.98 14.16 6.49
N ALA A 215 -9.80 13.98 5.18
CA ALA A 215 -8.83 13.01 4.66
C ALA A 215 -7.38 13.47 4.88
N VAL A 216 -6.48 12.54 5.21
CA VAL A 216 -5.03 12.81 5.33
C VAL A 216 -4.29 12.10 4.22
N VAL A 217 -3.87 12.87 3.20
CA VAL A 217 -3.25 12.34 1.99
C VAL A 217 -1.74 12.23 2.17
N THR A 218 -1.27 10.99 2.19
CA THR A 218 0.16 10.64 2.33
C THR A 218 0.75 9.98 1.08
N LYS A 219 -0.07 9.70 0.05
CA LYS A 219 0.33 9.06 -1.20
C LYS A 219 -0.34 9.72 -2.39
N SER A 220 0.35 9.72 -3.53
CA SER A 220 -0.16 10.25 -4.80
C SER A 220 -1.30 9.40 -5.37
N CYS A 221 -2.14 9.99 -6.22
CA CYS A 221 -3.23 9.31 -6.90
C CYS A 221 -3.28 9.63 -8.40
N ASN A 222 -3.93 8.76 -9.16
CA ASN A 222 -4.20 8.99 -10.58
C ASN A 222 -5.29 10.06 -10.75
N ARG A 223 -5.45 10.58 -11.98
CA ARG A 223 -6.57 11.45 -12.34
C ARG A 223 -7.92 10.75 -12.09
N PHE A 224 -8.95 11.54 -11.86
CA PHE A 224 -10.31 11.04 -11.56
C PHE A 224 -10.37 10.10 -10.36
N SER A 225 -9.65 10.42 -9.28
CA SER A 225 -9.67 9.64 -8.04
C SER A 225 -10.51 10.31 -6.95
N LEU A 226 -11.17 9.49 -6.13
CA LEU A 226 -11.69 9.89 -4.82
C LEU A 226 -10.72 9.42 -3.74
N LEU A 227 -10.30 10.35 -2.88
CA LEU A 227 -9.42 10.06 -1.75
C LEU A 227 -10.20 10.24 -0.45
N SER A 228 -10.18 9.21 0.40
CA SER A 228 -10.90 9.21 1.68
C SER A 228 -10.16 8.44 2.77
N GLY A 229 -10.22 8.91 4.01
CA GLY A 229 -9.67 8.24 5.20
C GLY A 229 -8.37 8.84 5.74
N VAL A 230 -7.86 8.22 6.82
CA VAL A 230 -6.62 8.58 7.52
C VAL A 230 -5.82 7.30 7.80
N PRO A 231 -4.78 6.96 7.01
CA PRO A 231 -4.37 7.65 5.78
C PRO A 231 -5.37 7.47 4.63
N ALA A 232 -5.43 8.44 3.72
CA ALA A 232 -6.37 8.44 2.62
C ALA A 232 -6.07 7.34 1.60
N LYS A 233 -7.09 6.55 1.23
CA LYS A 233 -7.02 5.58 0.14
C LYS A 233 -7.66 6.18 -1.11
N ALA A 234 -7.02 5.98 -2.27
CA ALA A 234 -7.52 6.43 -3.56
C ALA A 234 -8.34 5.33 -4.24
N VAL A 235 -9.52 5.68 -4.75
CA VAL A 235 -10.35 4.81 -5.60
C VAL A 235 -10.79 5.59 -6.85
N PRO A 236 -10.96 4.95 -8.02
CA PRO A 236 -11.48 5.63 -9.20
C PRO A 236 -12.88 6.19 -8.98
N LEU A 237 -13.19 7.34 -9.56
CA LEU A 237 -14.52 7.96 -9.49
C LEU A 237 -15.59 7.20 -10.31
N GLY A 238 -15.19 6.30 -11.22
CA GLY A 238 -16.11 5.46 -11.99
C GLY A 238 -17.07 6.28 -12.86
N GLY A 239 -16.54 7.28 -13.59
CA GLY A 239 -17.34 8.18 -14.45
C GLY A 239 -18.00 9.35 -13.74
N LYS A 240 -17.83 9.49 -12.42
CA LYS A 240 -18.32 10.63 -11.64
C LYS A 240 -17.31 11.79 -11.68
N MET A 241 -17.79 13.02 -11.65
CA MET A 241 -16.96 14.22 -11.60
C MET A 241 -17.73 15.32 -10.85
N TRP A 242 -17.03 16.11 -10.03
CA TRP A 242 -17.66 17.20 -9.30
C TRP A 242 -17.98 18.37 -10.25
N LEU A 243 -19.00 19.15 -9.88
CA LEU A 243 -19.44 20.34 -10.60
C LEU A 243 -19.61 21.47 -9.59
N ARG A 244 -19.04 22.64 -9.87
CA ARG A 244 -19.07 23.80 -8.97
C ARG A 244 -20.48 24.36 -8.73
N GLY A 245 -21.37 24.28 -9.72
CA GLY A 245 -22.74 24.76 -9.65
C GLY A 245 -23.52 24.43 -10.92
N PRO A 246 -24.85 24.60 -10.93
CA PRO A 246 -25.71 24.11 -12.02
C PRO A 246 -25.63 24.92 -13.33
N GLY A 247 -24.90 26.05 -13.34
CA GLY A 247 -24.83 26.99 -14.47
C GLY A 247 -24.14 26.42 -15.73
N LYS A 248 -24.46 27.00 -16.89
CA LYS A 248 -23.93 26.57 -18.21
C LYS A 248 -22.40 26.65 -18.27
N GLU A 249 -21.81 27.72 -17.73
CA GLU A 249 -20.36 27.91 -17.70
C GLU A 249 -19.66 26.81 -16.88
N ALA A 250 -20.16 26.51 -15.68
CA ALA A 250 -19.59 25.46 -14.83
C ALA A 250 -19.60 24.09 -15.53
N LYS A 251 -20.68 23.77 -16.27
CA LYS A 251 -20.77 22.55 -17.08
C LYS A 251 -19.79 22.53 -18.24
N ALA A 252 -19.59 23.66 -18.92
CA ALA A 252 -18.62 23.76 -20.02
C ALA A 252 -17.17 23.56 -19.52
N ILE A 253 -16.82 24.16 -18.37
CA ILE A 253 -15.51 23.97 -17.72
C ILE A 253 -15.34 22.50 -17.29
N GLN A 254 -16.36 21.90 -16.67
CA GLN A 254 -16.33 20.48 -16.30
C GLN A 254 -16.09 19.59 -17.53
N GLN A 255 -16.82 19.84 -18.61
CA GLN A 255 -16.71 19.09 -19.85
C GLN A 255 -15.33 19.25 -20.49
N TYR A 256 -14.77 20.46 -20.53
CA TYR A 256 -13.39 20.71 -21.00
C TYR A 256 -12.36 19.86 -20.24
N TYR A 257 -12.42 19.83 -18.90
CA TYR A 257 -11.47 19.04 -18.12
C TYR A 257 -11.71 17.53 -18.20
N LYS A 258 -12.98 17.13 -18.32
CA LYS A 258 -13.33 15.76 -18.66
C LYS A 258 -12.65 15.39 -19.98
N ASP A 259 -12.86 16.12 -21.06
CA ASP A 259 -12.32 15.78 -22.38
C ASP A 259 -10.79 15.84 -22.41
N LYS A 260 -10.19 16.86 -21.78
CA LYS A 260 -8.73 17.03 -21.67
C LYS A 260 -8.05 15.85 -20.98
N PHE A 261 -8.71 15.22 -20.02
CA PHE A 261 -8.09 14.20 -19.19
C PHE A 261 -8.70 12.79 -19.32
N SER A 262 -9.84 12.61 -19.99
CA SER A 262 -10.54 11.31 -20.15
C SER A 262 -9.90 10.38 -21.17
N CYS A 263 -9.00 10.88 -22.02
CA CYS A 263 -8.19 10.05 -22.91
C CYS A 263 -6.86 9.71 -22.22
N PRO A 264 -6.37 8.46 -22.24
CA PRO A 264 -5.10 8.10 -21.61
C PRO A 264 -3.91 8.66 -22.42
N ALA A 265 -3.64 9.96 -22.26
CA ALA A 265 -2.40 10.58 -22.71
C ALA A 265 -1.49 10.84 -21.49
N SER A 266 -0.37 10.14 -21.49
CA SER A 266 0.75 10.22 -20.55
C SER A 266 1.31 11.63 -20.42
N ASN A 267 1.60 12.02 -19.18
CA ASN A 267 1.94 13.38 -18.75
C ASN A 267 3.42 13.75 -18.98
N THR A 268 3.99 13.46 -20.16
CA THR A 268 5.44 13.63 -20.44
C THR A 268 5.75 14.55 -21.64
N GLU A 269 4.72 15.12 -22.28
CA GLU A 269 4.87 15.73 -23.62
C GLU A 269 5.10 17.26 -23.65
N LEU A 270 5.03 18.01 -22.55
CA LEU A 270 5.09 19.49 -22.62
C LEU A 270 6.43 20.16 -22.24
N VAL A 271 7.44 19.45 -21.72
CA VAL A 271 8.74 20.08 -21.34
C VAL A 271 9.77 20.18 -22.46
N ILE A 272 9.69 19.37 -23.52
CA ILE A 272 10.73 19.39 -24.57
C ILE A 272 10.67 20.62 -25.49
N GLN A 273 9.63 21.46 -25.40
CA GLN A 273 9.41 22.57 -26.35
C GLN A 273 10.34 23.80 -26.21
N LYS A 274 11.40 23.77 -25.41
CA LYS A 274 12.35 24.92 -25.32
C LYS A 274 13.82 24.62 -25.53
N GLN A 275 14.20 23.43 -26.00
CA GLN A 275 15.62 23.12 -26.26
C GLN A 275 15.96 22.67 -27.69
N GLU A 276 15.05 22.83 -28.65
CA GLU A 276 15.21 22.18 -29.96
C GLU A 276 15.20 23.18 -31.10
N GLN A 277 16.34 23.85 -31.25
CA GLN A 277 16.69 24.52 -32.51
C GLN A 277 18.09 24.16 -33.02
N SER A 278 18.63 23.00 -32.62
CA SER A 278 19.91 22.54 -33.19
C SER A 278 20.07 21.05 -33.49
N ASN A 279 19.06 20.17 -33.30
CA ASN A 279 19.22 18.78 -33.78
C ASN A 279 17.89 17.98 -33.92
N LEU A 280 17.16 18.15 -35.04
CA LEU A 280 15.91 17.40 -35.32
C LEU A 280 16.09 15.88 -35.22
N LYS A 281 17.26 15.35 -35.63
CA LYS A 281 17.56 13.91 -35.56
C LYS A 281 17.69 13.40 -34.12
N GLY A 282 18.32 14.16 -33.23
CA GLY A 282 18.51 13.78 -31.82
C GLY A 282 17.17 13.75 -31.07
N THR A 283 16.43 14.84 -31.18
CA THR A 283 15.07 15.01 -30.67
C THR A 283 14.11 13.90 -31.05
N ILE A 284 14.03 13.59 -32.36
CA ILE A 284 13.13 12.55 -32.86
C ILE A 284 13.62 11.18 -32.38
N SER A 285 14.93 10.93 -32.36
CA SER A 285 15.50 9.69 -31.85
C SER A 285 15.10 9.43 -30.39
N ASP A 286 15.18 10.44 -29.52
CA ASP A 286 14.80 10.32 -28.11
C ASP A 286 13.29 10.07 -27.94
N SER A 287 12.46 10.81 -28.67
CA SER A 287 11.00 10.60 -28.72
C SER A 287 10.63 9.17 -29.17
N LEU A 288 11.33 8.64 -30.18
CA LEU A 288 11.12 7.29 -30.69
C LEU A 288 11.59 6.20 -29.72
N MET A 289 12.67 6.43 -28.96
CA MET A 289 13.14 5.53 -27.89
C MET A 289 12.17 5.48 -26.70
N ASN A 290 11.47 6.58 -26.44
CA ASN A 290 10.44 6.67 -25.40
C ASN A 290 9.04 6.20 -25.88
N TRP A 291 8.91 5.78 -27.14
CA TRP A 291 7.65 5.38 -27.79
C TRP A 291 6.59 6.51 -27.77
N GLU A 292 7.03 7.76 -27.87
CA GLU A 292 6.20 8.97 -27.90
C GLU A 292 5.88 9.36 -29.35
N PHE A 293 5.15 8.50 -30.08
CA PHE A 293 4.94 8.69 -31.52
C PHE A 293 4.08 9.92 -31.87
N ILE A 294 3.09 10.24 -31.04
CA ILE A 294 2.29 11.46 -31.19
C ILE A 294 3.20 12.68 -31.03
N ARG A 295 4.02 12.75 -29.97
CA ARG A 295 5.06 13.77 -29.82
C ARG A 295 5.96 13.90 -31.04
N THR A 296 6.42 12.78 -31.61
CA THR A 296 7.25 12.78 -32.82
C THR A 296 6.55 13.51 -33.96
N THR A 297 5.27 13.24 -34.21
CA THR A 297 4.51 13.95 -35.25
C THR A 297 4.30 15.43 -34.95
N GLN A 298 4.11 15.80 -33.68
CA GLN A 298 3.98 17.19 -33.26
C GLN A 298 5.29 17.97 -33.44
N ILE A 299 6.43 17.35 -33.14
CA ILE A 299 7.77 17.91 -33.38
C ILE A 299 7.95 18.17 -34.87
N ILE A 300 7.65 17.18 -35.72
CA ILE A 300 7.77 17.31 -37.18
C ILE A 300 6.90 18.48 -37.69
N ASN A 301 5.61 18.51 -37.30
CA ASN A 301 4.67 19.56 -37.69
C ASN A 301 5.08 20.97 -37.23
N ARG A 302 5.84 21.10 -36.14
CA ARG A 302 6.29 22.40 -35.61
C ARG A 302 7.57 22.91 -36.25
N ILE A 303 8.50 22.01 -36.57
CA ILE A 303 9.87 22.37 -36.95
C ILE A 303 10.05 22.38 -38.47
N VAL A 304 9.40 21.45 -39.17
CA VAL A 304 9.68 21.21 -40.58
C VAL A 304 8.68 21.97 -41.45
N SER A 305 9.12 23.10 -41.99
CA SER A 305 8.49 23.75 -43.14
C SER A 305 9.01 23.14 -44.45
N VAL A 306 8.33 23.38 -45.56
CA VAL A 306 8.72 22.81 -46.87
C VAL A 306 10.08 23.32 -47.40
N ASP A 307 10.62 24.41 -46.84
CA ASP A 307 11.98 24.91 -47.15
C ASP A 307 13.05 24.38 -46.18
N ASN A 308 12.65 23.61 -45.17
CA ASN A 308 13.57 23.09 -44.17
C ASN A 308 14.45 21.99 -44.80
N PRO A 309 15.79 22.01 -44.59
CA PRO A 309 16.70 20.96 -45.07
C PRO A 309 16.29 19.53 -44.70
N ASP A 310 15.59 19.36 -43.57
CA ASP A 310 15.10 18.09 -43.06
C ASP A 310 13.72 17.67 -43.62
N PHE A 311 13.17 18.38 -44.61
CA PHE A 311 11.87 18.07 -45.23
C PHE A 311 11.73 16.61 -45.65
N GLY A 312 12.71 16.05 -46.37
CA GLY A 312 12.64 14.65 -46.81
C GLY A 312 12.73 13.65 -45.65
N LEU A 313 13.40 14.03 -44.55
CA LEU A 313 13.46 13.24 -43.33
C LEU A 313 12.10 13.22 -42.59
N ALA A 314 11.38 14.34 -42.56
CA ALA A 314 10.02 14.41 -42.03
C ALA A 314 9.06 13.48 -42.79
N VAL A 315 9.09 13.52 -44.13
CA VAL A 315 8.30 12.62 -44.97
C VAL A 315 8.63 11.17 -44.64
N LYS A 316 9.92 10.82 -44.53
CA LYS A 316 10.35 9.48 -44.14
C LYS A 316 9.77 9.06 -42.78
N TYR A 317 9.80 9.91 -41.76
CA TYR A 317 9.25 9.56 -40.44
C TYR A 317 7.73 9.37 -40.46
N TYR A 318 6.97 10.18 -41.21
CA TYR A 318 5.54 9.93 -41.37
C TYR A 318 5.25 8.58 -42.03
N LEU A 319 6.03 8.21 -43.06
CA LEU A 319 5.92 6.89 -43.69
C LEU A 319 6.30 5.76 -42.71
N ASP A 320 7.38 5.91 -41.96
CA ASP A 320 7.84 4.92 -40.99
C ASP A 320 6.83 4.72 -39.85
N LEU A 321 6.12 5.76 -39.44
CA LEU A 321 5.08 5.69 -38.40
C LEU A 321 3.71 5.29 -38.95
N GLY A 322 3.47 5.37 -40.26
CA GLY A 322 2.19 5.01 -40.89
C GLY A 322 1.19 6.17 -41.00
N TYR A 323 1.63 7.41 -40.83
CA TYR A 323 0.81 8.63 -40.95
C TYR A 323 0.78 9.15 -42.39
N LEU A 324 0.16 8.39 -43.31
CA LEU A 324 0.14 8.74 -44.73
C LEU A 324 -0.61 10.04 -45.04
N ASP A 325 -1.70 10.35 -44.33
CA ASP A 325 -2.45 11.60 -44.52
C ASP A 325 -1.56 12.83 -44.27
N ALA A 326 -0.77 12.80 -43.19
CA ALA A 326 0.17 13.86 -42.86
C ALA A 326 1.28 13.98 -43.91
N ALA A 327 1.80 12.85 -44.40
CA ALA A 327 2.79 12.85 -45.47
C ALA A 327 2.22 13.44 -46.77
N PHE A 328 1.00 13.07 -47.18
CA PHE A 328 0.36 13.60 -48.38
C PHE A 328 0.08 15.09 -48.28
N SER A 329 -0.44 15.55 -47.14
CA SER A 329 -0.65 16.98 -46.87
C SER A 329 0.65 17.77 -46.97
N LEU A 330 1.74 17.26 -46.39
CA LEU A 330 3.04 17.91 -46.44
C LEU A 330 3.58 18.01 -47.88
N LEU A 331 3.32 16.99 -48.71
CA LEU A 331 3.63 17.04 -50.14
C LEU A 331 2.75 18.07 -50.89
N ASP A 332 1.45 18.17 -50.58
CA ASP A 332 0.56 19.20 -51.16
C ASP A 332 1.03 20.62 -50.80
N ASP A 333 1.49 20.85 -49.56
CA ASP A 333 2.06 22.12 -49.14
C ASP A 333 3.34 22.46 -49.93
N PHE A 334 4.19 21.46 -50.19
CA PHE A 334 5.41 21.62 -50.99
C PHE A 334 5.08 22.00 -52.43
N GLU A 335 4.19 21.25 -53.09
CA GLU A 335 3.77 21.50 -54.48
C GLU A 335 3.12 22.89 -54.63
N ARG A 336 2.26 23.28 -53.68
CA ARG A 336 1.63 24.61 -53.67
C ARG A 336 2.65 25.75 -53.59
N LYS A 337 3.68 25.59 -52.77
CA LYS A 337 4.68 26.64 -52.57
C LYS A 337 5.67 26.75 -53.72
N HIS A 338 6.13 25.63 -54.27
CA HIS A 338 7.12 25.64 -55.35
C HIS A 338 6.49 25.73 -56.75
N GLY A 339 5.16 25.65 -56.86
CA GLY A 339 4.44 25.84 -58.12
C GLY A 339 4.71 24.76 -59.16
N CYS A 340 5.26 23.62 -58.77
CA CYS A 340 5.55 22.49 -59.65
C CYS A 340 5.28 21.15 -58.96
N CYS A 341 5.01 20.12 -59.77
CA CYS A 341 4.87 18.75 -59.27
C CYS A 341 6.21 18.25 -58.72
N ILE A 342 6.17 17.52 -57.60
CA ILE A 342 7.37 16.99 -56.93
C ILE A 342 8.29 16.22 -57.88
N LYS A 343 7.73 15.49 -58.87
CA LYS A 343 8.51 14.72 -59.85
C LYS A 343 9.38 15.58 -60.78
N ASN A 344 8.99 16.84 -60.96
CA ASN A 344 9.67 17.79 -61.83
C ASN A 344 10.63 18.70 -61.04
N TYR A 345 10.67 18.57 -59.71
CA TYR A 345 11.56 19.35 -58.86
C TYR A 345 12.96 18.71 -58.76
N PRO A 346 14.05 19.46 -58.97
CA PRO A 346 15.42 18.93 -58.91
C PRO A 346 15.91 18.75 -57.45
N GLY A 347 15.31 17.82 -56.72
CA GLY A 347 15.49 17.64 -55.26
C GLY A 347 16.66 16.77 -54.81
N ASN A 348 17.64 16.45 -55.67
CA ASN A 348 18.78 15.57 -55.31
C ASN A 348 19.65 16.10 -54.15
N HIS A 349 19.52 17.37 -53.81
CA HIS A 349 20.22 18.03 -52.70
C HIS A 349 19.48 17.89 -51.35
N ILE A 350 18.22 17.42 -51.34
CA ILE A 350 17.41 17.26 -50.13
C ILE A 350 17.65 15.88 -49.53
N GLU A 351 17.90 15.81 -48.22
CA GLU A 351 18.13 14.55 -47.54
C GLU A 351 16.88 13.64 -47.63
N ASN A 352 17.06 12.34 -47.89
CA ASN A 352 15.96 11.38 -48.04
C ASN A 352 14.95 11.71 -49.17
N TRP A 353 15.38 12.42 -50.23
CA TRP A 353 14.53 12.70 -51.40
C TRP A 353 13.86 11.45 -52.01
N SER A 354 14.51 10.29 -51.92
CA SER A 354 13.92 9.00 -52.34
C SER A 354 12.59 8.68 -51.63
N SER A 355 12.46 9.03 -50.34
CA SER A 355 11.23 8.85 -49.57
C SER A 355 10.14 9.82 -50.01
N VAL A 356 10.51 11.03 -50.41
CA VAL A 356 9.60 12.04 -50.97
C VAL A 356 9.01 11.56 -52.29
N ILE A 357 9.88 11.13 -53.22
CA ILE A 357 9.45 10.56 -54.51
C ILE A 357 8.59 9.33 -54.31
N TYR A 358 8.93 8.47 -53.36
CA TYR A 358 8.15 7.29 -53.02
C TYR A 358 6.75 7.66 -52.49
N CYS A 359 6.64 8.62 -51.57
CA CYS A 359 5.37 9.13 -51.07
C CYS A 359 4.52 9.74 -52.21
N SER A 360 5.13 10.52 -53.10
CA SER A 360 4.48 11.09 -54.28
C SER A 360 3.90 10.00 -55.19
N ARG A 361 4.61 8.90 -55.43
CA ARG A 361 4.09 7.76 -56.20
C ARG A 361 2.86 7.12 -55.56
N LEU A 362 2.81 7.01 -54.23
CA LEU A 362 1.64 6.47 -53.53
C LEU A 362 0.43 7.40 -53.66
N LYS A 363 0.65 8.71 -53.49
CA LYS A 363 -0.37 9.75 -53.67
C LYS A 363 -0.96 9.72 -55.10
N ASP A 364 -0.13 9.53 -56.11
CA ASP A 364 -0.59 9.40 -57.50
C ASP A 364 -1.40 8.13 -57.73
N ARG A 365 -1.02 7.00 -57.11
CA ARG A 365 -1.83 5.77 -57.20
C ARG A 365 -3.25 5.98 -56.69
N VAL A 366 -3.41 6.75 -55.61
CA VAL A 366 -4.73 7.11 -55.07
C VAL A 366 -5.51 7.97 -56.07
N ARG A 367 -4.87 8.98 -56.67
CA ARG A 367 -5.49 9.85 -57.69
C ARG A 367 -5.93 9.06 -58.94
N ILE A 368 -5.07 8.16 -59.44
CA ILE A 368 -5.32 7.35 -60.64
C ILE A 368 -6.43 6.33 -60.42
N ASN A 369 -6.49 5.70 -59.24
CA ASN A 369 -7.45 4.65 -58.92
C ASN A 369 -8.68 5.18 -58.15
N SER A 370 -9.07 6.44 -58.37
CA SER A 370 -10.24 7.07 -57.73
C SER A 370 -11.57 6.35 -58.04
N LYS A 371 -11.60 5.47 -59.05
CA LYS A 371 -12.66 4.48 -59.28
C LYS A 371 -12.04 3.08 -59.28
N LEU A 372 -12.31 2.32 -58.22
CA LEU A 372 -11.80 0.95 -58.07
C LEU A 372 -12.44 0.02 -59.12
N ASN A 373 -11.66 -0.94 -59.63
CA ASN A 373 -12.13 -1.98 -60.53
C ASN A 373 -11.66 -3.38 -60.07
N SER A 374 -12.20 -4.44 -60.67
CA SER A 374 -11.92 -5.83 -60.26
C SER A 374 -10.47 -6.29 -60.47
N THR A 375 -9.64 -5.49 -61.14
CA THR A 375 -8.22 -5.79 -61.39
C THR A 375 -7.25 -5.01 -60.51
N THR A 376 -7.73 -4.04 -59.70
CA THR A 376 -6.88 -3.25 -58.81
C THR A 376 -6.27 -4.14 -57.71
N PRO A 377 -4.95 -4.10 -57.43
CA PRO A 377 -4.34 -4.90 -56.37
C PRO A 377 -4.90 -4.59 -54.98
N PHE A 378 -5.03 -5.61 -54.12
CA PHE A 378 -5.65 -5.51 -52.79
C PHE A 378 -5.13 -4.33 -51.94
N PHE A 379 -3.80 -4.19 -51.77
CA PHE A 379 -3.24 -3.10 -50.98
C PHE A 379 -3.46 -1.72 -51.62
N THR A 380 -3.62 -1.65 -52.95
CA THR A 380 -3.99 -0.39 -53.63
C THR A 380 -5.45 -0.05 -53.38
N GLN A 381 -6.36 -1.03 -53.42
CA GLN A 381 -7.76 -0.83 -53.03
C GLN A 381 -7.86 -0.34 -51.58
N MET A 382 -7.16 -1.00 -50.66
CA MET A 382 -7.15 -0.62 -49.24
C MET A 382 -6.62 0.80 -49.04
N LEU A 383 -5.56 1.20 -49.74
CA LEU A 383 -5.03 2.56 -49.69
C LEU A 383 -6.07 3.60 -50.13
N VAL A 384 -6.76 3.35 -51.25
CA VAL A 384 -7.81 4.24 -51.79
C VAL A 384 -8.98 4.36 -50.82
N CYS A 385 -9.48 3.24 -50.29
CA CYS A 385 -10.58 3.25 -49.31
C CYS A 385 -10.19 3.97 -48.02
N CYS A 386 -8.95 3.80 -47.53
CA CYS A 386 -8.48 4.50 -46.33
C CYS A 386 -8.41 6.02 -46.53
N VAL A 387 -7.91 6.48 -47.68
CA VAL A 387 -7.86 7.93 -48.01
C VAL A 387 -9.27 8.49 -48.21
N SER A 388 -10.18 7.69 -48.78
CA SER A 388 -11.59 8.06 -49.00
C SER A 388 -12.46 7.90 -47.74
N ASN A 389 -11.89 7.47 -46.61
CA ASN A 389 -12.57 7.16 -45.34
C ASN A 389 -13.70 6.11 -45.45
N GLU A 390 -13.61 5.18 -46.41
CA GLU A 390 -14.51 4.02 -46.57
C GLU A 390 -14.12 2.88 -45.61
N LEU A 391 -14.12 3.18 -44.30
CA LEU A 391 -13.50 2.33 -43.29
C LEU A 391 -14.24 1.00 -43.04
N ASP A 392 -15.54 0.94 -43.31
CA ASP A 392 -16.31 -0.31 -43.22
C ASP A 392 -15.86 -1.32 -44.28
N GLU A 393 -15.56 -0.86 -45.50
CA GLU A 393 -15.02 -1.69 -46.56
C GLU A 393 -13.59 -2.16 -46.24
N VAL A 394 -12.76 -1.27 -45.66
CA VAL A 394 -11.41 -1.62 -45.17
C VAL A 394 -11.49 -2.73 -44.12
N PHE A 395 -12.36 -2.57 -43.12
CA PHE A 395 -12.54 -3.55 -42.04
C PHE A 395 -13.01 -4.91 -42.58
N VAL A 396 -14.07 -4.93 -43.40
CA VAL A 396 -14.62 -6.16 -43.98
C VAL A 396 -13.59 -6.86 -44.87
N SER A 397 -12.86 -6.10 -45.69
CA SER A 397 -11.85 -6.64 -46.60
C SER A 397 -10.67 -7.25 -45.86
N LEU A 398 -10.16 -6.56 -44.84
CA LEU A 398 -9.08 -7.08 -43.98
C LEU A 398 -9.50 -8.38 -43.29
N LYS A 399 -10.71 -8.42 -42.70
CA LYS A 399 -11.21 -9.60 -42.00
C LYS A 399 -11.38 -10.80 -42.92
N LYS A 400 -11.92 -10.58 -44.12
CA LYS A 400 -12.17 -11.62 -45.13
C LYS A 400 -10.89 -12.17 -45.75
N LEU A 401 -9.92 -11.32 -46.07
CA LEU A 401 -8.75 -11.69 -46.86
C LEU A 401 -7.48 -11.93 -46.04
N TRP A 402 -7.53 -11.75 -44.71
CA TRP A 402 -6.38 -11.89 -43.82
C TRP A 402 -5.56 -13.17 -44.06
N ASN A 403 -6.21 -14.33 -44.01
CA ASN A 403 -5.53 -15.62 -44.09
C ASN A 403 -4.97 -15.91 -45.49
N HIS A 404 -5.49 -15.26 -46.54
CA HIS A 404 -5.11 -15.49 -47.92
C HIS A 404 -4.02 -14.52 -48.40
N ILE A 405 -4.01 -13.28 -47.90
CA ILE A 405 -3.15 -12.21 -48.41
C ILE A 405 -2.08 -11.78 -47.40
N ILE A 406 -2.37 -11.83 -46.10
CA ILE A 406 -1.53 -11.23 -45.04
C ILE A 406 -0.75 -12.29 -44.25
N SER A 407 -1.02 -13.59 -44.46
CA SER A 407 -0.61 -14.65 -43.54
C SER A 407 0.90 -14.95 -43.47
N LYS A 408 1.74 -14.50 -44.41
CA LYS A 408 3.22 -14.60 -44.32
C LYS A 408 3.94 -13.47 -45.06
N ASP A 409 4.74 -12.69 -44.32
CA ASP A 409 5.78 -11.78 -44.80
C ASP A 409 5.45 -10.97 -46.07
N ILE A 410 4.39 -10.16 -46.01
CA ILE A 410 4.10 -9.15 -47.04
C ILE A 410 5.28 -8.17 -47.18
N ASP A 411 5.42 -7.54 -48.34
CA ASP A 411 6.50 -6.59 -48.61
C ASP A 411 6.41 -5.32 -47.74
N ALA A 412 7.44 -4.47 -47.79
CA ALA A 412 7.54 -3.27 -46.95
C ALA A 412 6.44 -2.22 -47.24
N GLU A 413 6.03 -2.08 -48.50
CA GLU A 413 4.97 -1.17 -48.93
C GLU A 413 3.62 -1.66 -48.43
N SER A 414 3.33 -2.94 -48.66
CA SER A 414 2.11 -3.60 -48.17
C SER A 414 1.98 -3.50 -46.64
N ASN A 415 3.08 -3.67 -45.89
CA ASN A 415 3.10 -3.45 -44.43
C ASN A 415 2.77 -2.01 -44.04
N MET A 416 3.28 -1.04 -44.79
CA MET A 416 3.03 0.37 -44.51
C MET A 416 1.57 0.74 -44.76
N ILE A 417 0.97 0.27 -45.86
CA ILE A 417 -0.46 0.49 -46.15
C ILE A 417 -1.33 -0.24 -45.11
N LEU A 418 -0.99 -1.48 -44.74
CA LEU A 418 -1.68 -2.18 -43.66
C LEU A 418 -1.64 -1.39 -42.35
N SER A 419 -0.49 -0.79 -42.03
CA SER A 419 -0.34 -0.02 -40.79
C SER A 419 -1.18 1.26 -40.80
N TYR A 420 -1.21 1.96 -41.94
CA TYR A 420 -2.10 3.11 -42.14
C TYR A 420 -3.58 2.71 -41.98
N ALA A 421 -3.99 1.59 -42.58
CA ALA A 421 -5.36 1.08 -42.46
C ALA A 421 -5.73 0.76 -41.00
N VAL A 422 -4.84 0.09 -40.26
CA VAL A 422 -5.07 -0.25 -38.85
C VAL A 422 -5.18 1.00 -37.99
N LEU A 423 -4.31 2.00 -38.19
CA LEU A 423 -4.38 3.27 -37.45
C LEU A 423 -5.70 3.99 -37.74
N LYS A 424 -6.15 4.06 -39.00
CA LYS A 424 -7.45 4.66 -39.36
C LYS A 424 -8.63 3.96 -38.69
N LEU A 425 -8.59 2.63 -38.59
CA LEU A 425 -9.61 1.86 -37.87
C LEU A 425 -9.59 2.13 -36.35
N ILE A 426 -8.41 2.26 -35.75
CA ILE A 426 -8.24 2.62 -34.33
C ILE A 426 -8.79 4.03 -34.07
N ASP A 427 -8.38 5.01 -34.89
CA ASP A 427 -8.80 6.42 -34.76
C ASP A 427 -10.32 6.59 -34.82
N HIS A 428 -11.01 5.70 -35.56
CA HIS A 428 -12.47 5.71 -35.71
C HIS A 428 -13.17 4.65 -34.87
N CYS A 429 -12.46 3.98 -33.96
CA CYS A 429 -13.00 2.95 -33.07
C CYS A 429 -13.73 1.80 -33.79
N LYS A 430 -13.26 1.40 -34.97
CA LYS A 430 -13.85 0.34 -35.80
C LYS A 430 -13.10 -1.00 -35.74
N LEU A 431 -11.98 -1.08 -35.02
CA LEU A 431 -11.16 -2.29 -34.94
C LEU A 431 -11.73 -3.28 -33.92
N ASP A 432 -12.06 -4.50 -34.34
CA ASP A 432 -12.46 -5.57 -33.42
C ASP A 432 -11.25 -6.35 -32.86
N ASP A 433 -11.50 -7.08 -31.76
CA ASP A 433 -10.50 -7.90 -31.08
C ASP A 433 -9.97 -9.04 -31.95
N GLU A 434 -10.81 -9.67 -32.77
CA GLU A 434 -10.41 -10.74 -33.69
C GLU A 434 -9.32 -10.25 -34.67
N LEU A 435 -9.55 -9.12 -35.32
CA LEU A 435 -8.58 -8.51 -36.23
C LEU A 435 -7.38 -7.97 -35.45
N GLY A 436 -7.58 -7.40 -34.26
CA GLY A 436 -6.50 -6.97 -33.37
C GLY A 436 -5.53 -8.10 -32.98
N ILE A 437 -6.05 -9.30 -32.68
CA ILE A 437 -5.27 -10.50 -32.39
C ILE A 437 -4.44 -10.91 -33.60
N LYS A 438 -5.08 -10.96 -34.78
CA LYS A 438 -4.44 -11.27 -36.06
C LYS A 438 -3.29 -10.31 -36.38
N ILE A 439 -3.50 -9.01 -36.22
CA ILE A 439 -2.47 -7.98 -36.42
C ILE A 439 -1.32 -8.16 -35.43
N SER A 440 -1.62 -8.42 -34.15
CA SER A 440 -0.60 -8.63 -33.12
C SER A 440 0.33 -9.81 -33.43
N LEU A 441 -0.23 -10.89 -33.99
CA LEU A 441 0.55 -12.05 -34.44
C LEU A 441 1.43 -11.70 -35.65
N HIS A 442 0.88 -10.98 -36.63
CA HIS A 442 1.63 -10.51 -37.80
C HIS A 442 2.80 -9.61 -37.40
N LEU A 443 2.59 -8.64 -36.49
CA LEU A 443 3.65 -7.73 -36.00
C LEU A 443 4.85 -8.47 -35.40
N HIS A 444 4.61 -9.62 -34.76
CA HIS A 444 5.67 -10.44 -34.19
C HIS A 444 6.45 -11.21 -35.28
N SER A 445 5.77 -11.76 -36.29
CA SER A 445 6.41 -12.60 -37.32
C SER A 445 6.93 -11.84 -38.55
N ALA A 446 6.40 -10.66 -38.84
CA ALA A 446 6.68 -9.92 -40.08
C ALA A 446 8.15 -9.47 -40.16
N LYS A 447 8.87 -9.87 -41.21
CA LYS A 447 10.28 -9.50 -41.43
C LYS A 447 10.45 -8.13 -42.08
N ASN A 448 9.56 -7.76 -43.01
CA ASN A 448 9.65 -6.55 -43.82
C ASN A 448 8.94 -5.33 -43.19
N ILE A 449 8.75 -5.32 -41.88
CA ILE A 449 8.16 -4.19 -41.16
C ILE A 449 9.25 -3.34 -40.51
N ASN A 450 9.20 -2.03 -40.74
CA ASN A 450 10.09 -1.08 -40.08
C ASN A 450 9.92 -1.15 -38.55
N ILE A 451 11.03 -1.03 -37.82
CA ILE A 451 11.06 -1.12 -36.36
C ILE A 451 10.15 -0.10 -35.67
N TYR A 452 10.14 1.16 -36.13
CA TYR A 452 9.29 2.22 -35.58
C TYR A 452 7.81 1.95 -35.85
N ARG A 453 7.48 1.44 -37.04
CA ARG A 453 6.11 1.02 -37.39
C ARG A 453 5.61 -0.08 -36.48
N ARG A 454 6.44 -1.10 -36.26
CA ARG A 454 6.13 -2.21 -35.37
C ARG A 454 5.85 -1.72 -33.95
N ARG A 455 6.71 -0.85 -33.41
CA ARG A 455 6.55 -0.27 -32.07
C ARG A 455 5.28 0.60 -31.98
N HIS A 456 5.04 1.45 -32.97
CA HIS A 456 3.88 2.32 -33.02
C HIS A 456 2.58 1.53 -33.03
N LEU A 457 2.41 0.60 -33.98
CA LEU A 457 1.21 -0.22 -34.03
C LEU A 457 1.00 -1.07 -32.77
N LEU A 458 2.08 -1.64 -32.21
CA LEU A 458 1.97 -2.43 -30.98
C LEU A 458 1.47 -1.57 -29.81
N LYS A 459 1.95 -0.32 -29.70
CA LYS A 459 1.48 0.65 -28.72
C LYS A 459 0.00 0.97 -28.93
N GLU A 460 -0.37 1.37 -30.14
CA GLU A 460 -1.74 1.80 -30.44
C GLU A 460 -2.74 0.67 -30.23
N LEU A 461 -2.41 -0.58 -30.57
CA LEU A 461 -3.27 -1.73 -30.28
C LEU A 461 -3.52 -1.92 -28.78
N ILE A 462 -2.46 -1.91 -27.96
CA ILE A 462 -2.60 -2.11 -26.51
C ILE A 462 -3.38 -0.96 -25.88
N VAL A 463 -3.07 0.27 -26.26
CA VAL A 463 -3.74 1.48 -25.74
C VAL A 463 -5.20 1.50 -26.17
N TYR A 464 -5.49 1.20 -27.44
CA TYR A 464 -6.85 1.14 -27.98
C TYR A 464 -7.71 0.11 -27.24
N PHE A 465 -7.29 -1.16 -27.18
CA PHE A 465 -8.10 -2.18 -26.51
C PHE A 465 -8.22 -1.95 -25.00
N SER A 466 -7.22 -1.32 -24.38
CA SER A 466 -7.31 -0.91 -22.98
C SER A 466 -8.30 0.23 -22.77
N SER A 467 -8.35 1.23 -23.67
CA SER A 467 -9.22 2.40 -23.53
C SER A 467 -10.71 2.07 -23.71
N ILE A 468 -11.03 1.11 -24.59
CA ILE A 468 -12.39 0.61 -24.79
C ILE A 468 -12.78 -0.51 -23.80
N ASN A 469 -11.92 -0.83 -22.82
CA ASN A 469 -12.09 -1.92 -21.86
C ASN A 469 -12.43 -3.28 -22.53
N ASN A 470 -11.78 -3.60 -23.64
CA ASN A 470 -12.04 -4.84 -24.37
C ASN A 470 -11.47 -6.05 -23.59
N THR A 471 -12.36 -6.83 -22.99
CA THR A 471 -11.97 -7.93 -22.10
C THR A 471 -11.43 -9.14 -22.86
N SER A 472 -11.93 -9.39 -24.07
CA SER A 472 -11.58 -10.56 -24.89
C SER A 472 -10.18 -10.47 -25.47
N PHE A 473 -9.74 -9.27 -25.90
CA PHE A 473 -8.38 -9.06 -26.38
C PHE A 473 -7.32 -9.38 -25.31
N PHE A 474 -7.57 -9.06 -24.03
CA PHE A 474 -6.64 -9.34 -22.93
C PHE A 474 -6.88 -10.68 -22.23
N SER A 475 -7.85 -11.48 -22.67
CA SER A 475 -8.11 -12.80 -22.10
C SER A 475 -7.06 -13.82 -22.58
N LEU A 476 -6.58 -14.67 -21.67
CA LEU A 476 -5.68 -15.78 -21.95
C LEU A 476 -6.49 -16.96 -22.52
N PRO A 477 -6.39 -17.26 -23.83
CA PRO A 477 -7.00 -18.46 -24.38
C PRO A 477 -6.34 -19.73 -23.83
N LYS A 478 -7.03 -20.87 -23.94
CA LYS A 478 -6.54 -22.20 -23.53
C LYS A 478 -5.27 -22.68 -24.25
N ALA A 479 -4.78 -21.96 -25.27
CA ALA A 479 -3.63 -22.35 -26.08
C ALA A 479 -2.28 -21.98 -25.41
N PHE A 480 -1.28 -22.85 -25.58
CA PHE A 480 0.05 -22.73 -24.96
C PHE A 480 0.82 -21.46 -25.37
N THR A 481 0.65 -20.98 -26.59
CA THR A 481 1.14 -19.67 -27.05
C THR A 481 0.03 -18.94 -27.80
N ASN A 482 -0.13 -17.64 -27.51
CA ASN A 482 -1.17 -16.80 -28.09
C ASN A 482 -0.61 -15.40 -28.40
N HIS A 483 -1.45 -14.49 -28.91
CA HIS A 483 -1.03 -13.12 -29.25
C HIS A 483 -0.48 -12.37 -28.03
N LEU A 484 -1.01 -12.57 -26.82
CA LEU A 484 -0.50 -11.94 -25.60
C LEU A 484 0.94 -12.35 -25.30
N HIS A 485 1.29 -13.63 -25.51
CA HIS A 485 2.68 -14.08 -25.38
C HIS A 485 3.59 -13.44 -26.44
N LYS A 486 3.09 -13.28 -27.68
CA LYS A 486 3.85 -12.65 -28.77
C LYS A 486 4.05 -11.16 -28.54
N ILE A 487 3.03 -10.46 -28.04
CA ILE A 487 3.10 -9.08 -27.59
C ILE A 487 4.12 -8.96 -26.44
N SER A 488 4.02 -9.81 -25.42
CA SER A 488 4.93 -9.78 -24.27
C SER A 488 6.39 -9.99 -24.69
N ASN A 489 6.67 -10.97 -25.54
CA ASN A 489 8.03 -11.21 -26.06
C ASN A 489 8.55 -9.99 -26.83
N THR A 490 7.72 -9.44 -27.71
CA THR A 490 8.09 -8.25 -28.49
C THR A 490 8.37 -7.06 -27.55
N LEU A 491 7.55 -6.81 -26.53
CA LEU A 491 7.78 -5.75 -25.53
C LEU A 491 9.07 -5.98 -24.71
N GLN A 492 9.30 -7.22 -24.26
CA GLN A 492 10.48 -7.58 -23.48
C GLN A 492 11.78 -7.39 -24.26
N SER A 493 11.76 -7.62 -25.58
CA SER A 493 12.93 -7.38 -26.44
C SER A 493 13.40 -5.92 -26.44
N TYR A 494 12.53 -4.97 -26.09
CA TYR A 494 12.83 -3.54 -26.00
C TYR A 494 12.93 -3.02 -24.56
N SER A 495 12.26 -3.65 -23.58
CA SER A 495 12.05 -3.10 -22.23
C SER A 495 13.30 -2.84 -21.39
N ASN A 496 14.42 -3.51 -21.70
CA ASN A 496 15.69 -3.29 -21.00
C ASN A 496 16.41 -2.01 -21.44
N ARG A 497 16.11 -1.51 -22.64
CA ARG A 497 16.80 -0.36 -23.26
C ARG A 497 15.87 0.85 -23.43
N GLU A 498 14.57 0.61 -23.59
CA GLU A 498 13.60 1.62 -23.98
C GLU A 498 12.55 1.82 -22.88
N VAL A 499 12.46 3.05 -22.35
CA VAL A 499 11.57 3.41 -21.22
C VAL A 499 10.10 3.25 -21.60
N GLY A 500 9.74 3.60 -22.84
CA GLY A 500 8.38 3.47 -23.37
C GLY A 500 7.88 2.04 -23.36
N ALA A 501 8.70 1.09 -23.82
CA ALA A 501 8.37 -0.33 -23.79
C ALA A 501 8.17 -0.85 -22.36
N LYS A 502 8.99 -0.41 -21.40
CA LYS A 502 8.86 -0.77 -19.98
C LYS A 502 7.56 -0.24 -19.36
N TYR A 503 7.17 0.98 -19.71
CA TYR A 503 5.91 1.57 -19.24
C TYR A 503 4.69 0.86 -19.84
N LEU A 504 4.68 0.65 -21.15
CA LEU A 504 3.61 -0.05 -21.85
C LEU A 504 3.45 -1.49 -21.36
N ASN A 505 4.56 -2.17 -21.03
CA ASN A 505 4.52 -3.52 -20.44
C ASN A 505 3.78 -3.54 -19.09
N LYS A 506 3.87 -2.49 -18.27
CA LYS A 506 3.10 -2.43 -17.02
C LYS A 506 1.59 -2.33 -17.29
N ILE A 507 1.18 -1.49 -18.24
CA ILE A 507 -0.22 -1.36 -18.66
C ILE A 507 -0.73 -2.68 -19.23
N PHE A 508 0.07 -3.33 -20.07
CA PHE A 508 -0.25 -4.60 -20.68
C PHE A 508 -0.45 -5.72 -19.64
N ILE A 509 0.48 -5.84 -18.67
CA ILE A 509 0.37 -6.82 -17.58
C ILE A 509 -0.82 -6.53 -16.68
N GLU A 510 -1.11 -5.27 -16.37
CA GLU A 510 -2.27 -4.91 -15.55
C GLU A 510 -3.58 -5.29 -16.24
N ASN A 511 -3.72 -4.98 -17.54
CA ASN A 511 -4.90 -5.38 -18.32
C ASN A 511 -5.05 -6.91 -18.40
N ILE A 512 -3.95 -7.66 -18.53
CA ILE A 512 -4.00 -9.13 -18.43
C ILE A 512 -4.51 -9.53 -17.04
N ARG A 513 -3.97 -8.96 -15.96
CA ARG A 513 -4.35 -9.27 -14.58
C ARG A 513 -5.81 -9.00 -14.26
N THR A 514 -6.37 -7.91 -14.78
CA THR A 514 -7.76 -7.52 -14.53
C THR A 514 -8.76 -8.31 -15.36
N ASN A 515 -8.38 -8.75 -16.57
CA ASN A 515 -9.26 -9.46 -17.50
C ASN A 515 -9.15 -10.99 -17.42
N ASN A 516 -8.33 -11.52 -16.51
CA ASN A 516 -8.18 -12.95 -16.31
C ASN A 516 -8.30 -13.30 -14.84
N ASP A 517 -8.94 -14.43 -14.56
CA ASP A 517 -8.95 -14.99 -13.23
C ASP A 517 -7.60 -15.65 -12.93
N PHE A 518 -6.68 -14.87 -12.37
CA PHE A 518 -5.46 -15.36 -11.76
C PHE A 518 -5.66 -15.80 -10.31
N SER A 519 -6.90 -15.99 -9.86
CA SER A 519 -7.12 -16.71 -8.61
C SER A 519 -6.42 -18.05 -8.75
N ILE A 520 -5.36 -18.20 -7.96
CA ILE A 520 -4.69 -19.47 -7.85
C ILE A 520 -5.78 -20.39 -7.31
N LYS A 521 -6.09 -21.48 -8.05
CA LYS A 521 -6.78 -22.63 -7.49
C LYS A 521 -5.94 -23.16 -6.34
N ARG A 522 -6.03 -22.48 -5.21
CA ARG A 522 -5.76 -23.04 -3.92
C ARG A 522 -6.95 -23.97 -3.75
N TYR A 523 -6.71 -25.26 -3.90
CA TYR A 523 -7.54 -26.24 -3.21
C TYR A 523 -7.82 -25.64 -1.84
N ALA A 524 -9.11 -25.52 -1.47
CA ALA A 524 -9.52 -25.01 -0.16
C ALA A 524 -8.47 -25.50 0.84
N ARG A 525 -7.72 -24.58 1.47
CA ARG A 525 -6.69 -24.97 2.43
C ARG A 525 -7.37 -25.98 3.33
N CYS A 526 -6.89 -27.23 3.30
CA CYS A 526 -7.30 -28.21 4.28
C CYS A 526 -7.29 -27.48 5.62
N PRO A 527 -8.36 -27.53 6.43
CA PRO A 527 -8.32 -26.99 7.78
C PRO A 527 -7.01 -27.48 8.40
N LYS A 528 -6.18 -26.56 8.91
CA LYS A 528 -4.90 -26.93 9.53
C LYS A 528 -5.22 -28.01 10.55
N ARG A 529 -4.69 -29.23 10.38
CA ARG A 529 -4.88 -30.30 11.35
C ARG A 529 -4.29 -29.80 12.66
N THR A 530 -5.16 -29.57 13.63
CA THR A 530 -4.78 -28.90 14.87
C THR A 530 -4.83 -29.91 15.99
N ALA A 531 -3.75 -29.97 16.78
CA ALA A 531 -3.70 -30.75 18.00
C ALA A 531 -3.62 -29.83 19.22
N ILE A 532 -4.26 -30.25 20.32
CA ILE A 532 -4.20 -29.59 21.61
C ILE A 532 -3.50 -30.51 22.61
N CYS A 533 -2.28 -30.15 22.98
CA CYS A 533 -1.49 -30.80 24.01
C CYS A 533 -1.82 -30.21 25.39
N VAL A 534 -2.51 -30.98 26.21
CA VAL A 534 -2.85 -30.62 27.60
C VAL A 534 -1.91 -31.35 28.54
N SER A 535 -1.20 -30.63 29.40
CA SER A 535 -0.28 -31.24 30.38
C SER A 535 -0.30 -30.51 31.71
N GLY A 536 -0.33 -31.25 32.82
CA GLY A 536 -0.16 -30.70 34.17
C GLY A 536 -1.12 -31.26 35.22
N MET A 537 -1.09 -30.67 36.41
CA MET A 537 -1.97 -31.04 37.53
C MET A 537 -3.35 -30.42 37.33
N MET A 538 -4.42 -31.23 37.42
CA MET A 538 -5.78 -30.72 37.47
C MET A 538 -6.04 -29.98 38.77
N LYS A 539 -6.92 -28.98 38.75
CA LYS A 539 -7.29 -28.21 39.94
C LYS A 539 -8.80 -28.15 40.08
N ILE A 540 -9.27 -28.36 41.30
CA ILE A 540 -10.68 -28.27 41.71
C ILE A 540 -11.58 -29.32 41.09
N ASP A 541 -11.83 -29.24 39.79
CA ASP A 541 -12.73 -30.10 39.02
C ASP A 541 -12.39 -30.08 37.52
N ASP A 542 -13.27 -30.63 36.68
CA ASP A 542 -13.11 -30.70 35.22
C ASP A 542 -13.63 -29.46 34.45
N SER A 543 -14.05 -28.40 35.13
CA SER A 543 -14.68 -27.22 34.49
C SER A 543 -13.80 -26.54 33.46
N ALA A 544 -12.48 -26.43 33.70
CA ALA A 544 -11.53 -25.92 32.72
C ALA A 544 -11.46 -26.79 31.46
N MET A 545 -11.42 -28.11 31.63
CA MET A 545 -11.42 -29.04 30.50
C MET A 545 -12.70 -28.91 29.67
N ARG A 546 -13.86 -28.76 30.32
CA ARG A 546 -15.13 -28.49 29.61
C ARG A 546 -15.08 -27.19 28.82
N SER A 547 -14.52 -26.12 29.40
CA SER A 547 -14.34 -24.85 28.71
C SER A 547 -13.40 -24.98 27.50
N LEU A 548 -12.33 -25.78 27.62
CA LEU A 548 -11.39 -26.06 26.54
C LEU A 548 -12.06 -26.81 25.38
N TYR A 549 -12.89 -27.82 25.68
CA TYR A 549 -13.66 -28.55 24.66
C TYR A 549 -14.54 -27.59 23.86
N GLN A 550 -15.38 -26.83 24.55
CA GLN A 550 -16.39 -25.97 23.93
C GLN A 550 -15.81 -24.75 23.22
N LYS A 551 -14.70 -24.19 23.71
CA LYS A 551 -14.19 -22.89 23.25
C LYS A 551 -12.97 -22.96 22.37
N ILE A 552 -12.26 -24.10 22.33
CA ILE A 552 -11.07 -24.26 21.47
C ILE A 552 -11.18 -25.52 20.62
N ALA A 553 -11.43 -26.68 21.23
CA ALA A 553 -11.34 -27.94 20.49
C ALA A 553 -12.46 -28.12 19.47
N GLU A 554 -13.72 -27.89 19.86
CA GLU A 554 -14.88 -27.98 18.96
C GLU A 554 -14.83 -26.95 17.82
N PRO A 555 -14.59 -25.63 18.07
CA PRO A 555 -14.51 -24.63 16.99
C PRO A 555 -13.41 -24.90 15.96
N LEU A 556 -12.29 -25.47 16.39
CA LEU A 556 -11.14 -25.76 15.53
C LEU A 556 -11.19 -27.17 14.91
N ASN A 557 -12.16 -28.00 15.33
CA ASN A 557 -12.15 -29.44 15.07
C ASN A 557 -10.79 -30.06 15.39
N ALA A 558 -10.28 -29.77 16.59
CA ALA A 558 -8.95 -30.15 17.04
C ALA A 558 -8.96 -31.42 17.89
N ASP A 559 -7.94 -32.25 17.70
CA ASP A 559 -7.72 -33.47 18.49
C ASP A 559 -6.96 -33.12 19.77
N ILE A 560 -7.34 -33.74 20.89
CA ILE A 560 -6.75 -33.49 22.21
C ILE A 560 -5.86 -34.66 22.63
N PHE A 561 -4.69 -34.30 23.16
CA PHE A 561 -3.75 -35.20 23.80
C PHE A 561 -3.59 -34.76 25.25
N LEU A 562 -3.68 -35.70 26.19
CA LEU A 562 -3.73 -35.36 27.62
C LEU A 562 -2.66 -36.11 28.41
N HIS A 563 -1.83 -35.35 29.13
CA HIS A 563 -1.03 -35.84 30.24
C HIS A 563 -1.51 -35.18 31.54
N THR A 564 -1.75 -35.97 32.58
CA THR A 564 -2.03 -35.44 33.91
C THR A 564 -1.58 -36.43 35.00
N TRP A 565 -1.67 -36.02 36.26
CA TRP A 565 -1.29 -36.83 37.41
C TRP A 565 -2.50 -37.57 37.97
N ASP A 566 -2.25 -38.64 38.73
CA ASP A 566 -3.27 -39.41 39.45
C ASP A 566 -3.93 -38.67 40.62
N LYS A 567 -3.44 -37.46 40.92
CA LYS A 567 -3.97 -36.57 41.94
C LYS A 567 -4.63 -35.35 41.29
N ILE A 568 -5.63 -34.79 41.97
CA ILE A 568 -6.20 -33.47 41.66
C ILE A 568 -6.02 -32.54 42.86
N GLN A 569 -5.65 -31.29 42.62
CA GLN A 569 -5.51 -30.29 43.67
C GLN A 569 -6.86 -29.59 43.91
N VAL A 570 -7.68 -30.13 44.81
CA VAL A 570 -9.01 -29.56 45.14
C VAL A 570 -8.92 -28.23 45.89
N TRP A 571 -7.80 -28.01 46.59
CA TRP A 571 -7.46 -26.70 47.17
C TRP A 571 -5.95 -26.50 47.13
N SER A 572 -5.49 -25.38 46.56
CA SER A 572 -4.06 -25.18 46.35
C SER A 572 -3.32 -24.72 47.59
N GLY A 573 -3.93 -23.90 48.46
CA GLY A 573 -3.25 -23.27 49.60
C GLY A 573 -2.09 -22.33 49.23
N GLU A 574 -1.82 -22.14 47.93
CA GLU A 574 -0.68 -21.41 47.40
C GLU A 574 -1.04 -19.93 47.18
N ALA A 575 -0.91 -19.09 48.21
CA ALA A 575 -0.72 -17.67 47.96
C ALA A 575 0.47 -17.13 48.75
N ARG A 576 1.33 -16.37 48.05
CA ARG A 576 2.45 -15.66 48.68
C ARG A 576 1.85 -14.70 49.73
N LYS A 577 2.48 -14.60 50.91
CA LYS A 577 1.94 -13.96 52.13
C LYS A 577 1.17 -12.63 51.94
N SER A 578 1.53 -11.78 50.97
CA SER A 578 0.85 -10.52 50.66
C SER A 578 -0.32 -10.66 49.67
N GLY A 579 -1.47 -10.06 49.94
CA GLY A 579 -2.60 -10.01 48.99
C GLY A 579 -3.26 -11.37 48.71
N PHE A 580 -3.17 -12.31 49.67
CA PHE A 580 -3.80 -13.64 49.61
C PHE A 580 -5.29 -13.52 49.26
N TRP A 581 -6.01 -12.66 49.98
CA TRP A 581 -7.45 -12.49 49.84
C TRP A 581 -7.87 -11.96 48.46
N GLN A 582 -7.16 -10.98 47.91
CA GLN A 582 -7.47 -10.47 46.57
C GLN A 582 -7.12 -11.48 45.48
N ARG A 583 -6.04 -12.25 45.65
CA ARG A 583 -5.57 -13.17 44.62
C ARG A 583 -6.37 -14.46 44.60
N GLN A 584 -6.62 -15.04 45.77
CA GLN A 584 -7.30 -16.33 45.89
C GLN A 584 -8.82 -16.18 45.87
N PHE A 585 -9.35 -15.13 46.50
CA PHE A 585 -10.78 -14.97 46.71
C PHE A 585 -11.41 -13.78 45.96
N LYS A 586 -10.59 -12.94 45.31
CA LYS A 586 -11.02 -11.65 44.74
C LYS A 586 -11.77 -10.79 45.76
N LEU A 587 -11.48 -10.99 47.05
CA LEU A 587 -12.06 -10.23 48.14
C LEU A 587 -11.16 -9.00 48.40
N PRO A 588 -11.64 -7.76 48.21
CA PRO A 588 -10.80 -6.58 48.40
C PRO A 588 -10.53 -6.33 49.88
N ASP A 589 -9.33 -5.82 50.20
CA ASP A 589 -8.88 -5.57 51.59
C ASP A 589 -9.82 -4.70 52.42
N ASN A 590 -10.56 -3.79 51.79
CA ASN A 590 -11.52 -2.94 52.49
C ASN A 590 -12.72 -3.70 53.05
N LYS A 591 -12.96 -4.93 52.60
CA LYS A 591 -13.97 -5.86 53.13
C LYS A 591 -13.46 -6.73 54.27
N ILE A 592 -12.16 -6.64 54.58
CA ILE A 592 -11.49 -7.48 55.57
C ILE A 592 -11.06 -6.59 56.74
N PRO A 593 -11.31 -7.00 57.99
CA PRO A 593 -10.81 -6.28 59.16
C PRO A 593 -9.31 -6.01 59.03
N HIS A 594 -8.89 -4.76 59.27
CA HIS A 594 -7.50 -4.33 59.06
C HIS A 594 -6.44 -5.28 59.66
N PRO A 595 -6.63 -5.85 60.87
CA PRO A 595 -5.67 -6.80 61.45
C PRO A 595 -5.58 -8.15 60.72
N LEU A 596 -6.59 -8.53 59.92
CA LEU A 596 -6.74 -9.85 59.28
C LEU A 596 -6.42 -9.86 57.78
N ARG A 597 -6.05 -8.70 57.20
CA ARG A 597 -5.66 -8.60 55.78
C ARG A 597 -4.40 -9.39 55.46
N ASP A 598 -3.53 -9.53 56.45
CA ASP A 598 -2.35 -10.38 56.38
C ASP A 598 -2.74 -11.81 56.77
N ILE A 599 -2.44 -12.79 55.89
CA ILE A 599 -2.84 -14.19 56.11
C ILE A 599 -2.08 -14.84 57.28
N ASP A 600 -0.86 -14.42 57.55
CA ASP A 600 -0.10 -14.91 58.71
C ASP A 600 -0.75 -14.40 60.00
N LYS A 601 -1.15 -13.12 60.05
CA LYS A 601 -1.90 -12.55 61.19
C LYS A 601 -3.30 -13.13 61.33
N PHE A 602 -3.95 -13.50 60.22
CA PHE A 602 -5.21 -14.23 60.25
C PHE A 602 -5.00 -15.61 60.90
N LYS A 603 -3.96 -16.34 60.50
CA LYS A 603 -3.61 -17.65 61.07
C LYS A 603 -3.25 -17.57 62.55
N GLU A 604 -2.64 -16.49 63.03
CA GLU A 604 -2.40 -16.31 64.48
C GLU A 604 -3.70 -16.27 65.28
N LYS A 605 -4.76 -15.67 64.73
CA LYS A 605 -6.08 -15.55 65.38
C LYS A 605 -7.01 -16.74 65.14
N PHE A 606 -6.91 -17.37 63.97
CA PHE A 606 -7.72 -18.50 63.54
C PHE A 606 -6.79 -19.62 63.05
N PRO A 607 -6.10 -20.32 63.97
CA PRO A 607 -5.02 -21.23 63.61
C PRO A 607 -5.48 -22.43 62.79
N ARG A 608 -6.66 -23.00 63.05
CA ARG A 608 -7.15 -24.17 62.30
C ARG A 608 -7.54 -23.75 60.88
N THR A 609 -8.33 -22.69 60.77
CA THR A 609 -8.77 -22.10 59.50
C THR A 609 -7.58 -21.62 58.68
N GLY A 610 -6.67 -20.88 59.29
CA GLY A 610 -5.48 -20.34 58.63
C GLY A 610 -4.52 -21.44 58.16
N ASN A 611 -4.30 -22.49 58.96
CA ASN A 611 -3.49 -23.64 58.53
C ASN A 611 -4.13 -24.35 57.34
N LEU A 612 -5.45 -24.57 57.37
CA LEU A 612 -6.17 -25.20 56.27
C LEU A 612 -6.10 -24.35 54.98
N LEU A 613 -6.32 -23.03 55.09
CA LEU A 613 -6.23 -22.11 53.96
C LEU A 613 -4.84 -22.03 53.34
N LEU A 614 -3.79 -22.33 54.09
CA LEU A 614 -2.39 -22.33 53.63
C LEU A 614 -1.87 -23.74 53.24
N SER A 615 -2.67 -24.79 53.44
CA SER A 615 -2.29 -26.16 53.15
C SER A 615 -2.90 -26.62 51.84
N THR A 616 -2.13 -27.33 51.02
CA THR A 616 -2.64 -27.98 49.80
C THR A 616 -3.49 -29.20 50.17
N ILE A 617 -4.66 -29.34 49.56
CA ILE A 617 -5.51 -30.52 49.69
C ILE A 617 -5.60 -31.18 48.31
N THR A 618 -5.31 -32.47 48.27
CA THR A 618 -5.38 -33.30 47.06
C THR A 618 -6.41 -34.41 47.23
N ASP A 619 -6.89 -34.92 46.12
CA ASP A 619 -7.82 -36.06 46.04
C ASP A 619 -7.45 -36.94 44.84
N ASP A 620 -8.03 -38.13 44.74
CA ASP A 620 -7.86 -39.03 43.58
C ASP A 620 -8.52 -38.42 42.34
N ILE A 621 -7.77 -38.28 41.23
CA ILE A 621 -8.29 -37.66 40.01
C ILE A 621 -9.52 -38.39 39.44
N ASN A 622 -9.61 -39.71 39.63
CA ASN A 622 -10.70 -40.53 39.06
C ASN A 622 -12.07 -40.20 39.67
N VAL A 623 -12.10 -39.55 40.83
CA VAL A 623 -13.33 -39.05 41.46
C VAL A 623 -13.87 -37.81 40.72
N HIS A 624 -12.99 -37.05 40.06
CA HIS A 624 -13.32 -35.72 39.51
C HIS A 624 -13.24 -35.63 38.00
N PHE A 625 -12.48 -36.51 37.34
CA PHE A 625 -12.25 -36.45 35.90
C PHE A 625 -12.13 -37.84 35.26
N SER A 626 -12.65 -37.97 34.04
CA SER A 626 -12.51 -39.15 33.20
C SER A 626 -12.04 -38.73 31.79
N ALA A 627 -10.98 -39.37 31.29
CA ALA A 627 -10.40 -39.09 29.97
C ALA A 627 -11.17 -39.76 28.81
N THR A 628 -12.51 -39.80 28.87
CA THR A 628 -13.37 -40.54 27.92
C THR A 628 -13.99 -39.66 26.83
N HIS A 629 -13.69 -38.36 26.81
CA HIS A 629 -14.27 -37.43 25.84
C HIS A 629 -13.83 -37.78 24.40
N PRO A 630 -14.73 -37.77 23.38
CA PRO A 630 -14.40 -38.20 22.01
C PRO A 630 -13.27 -37.39 21.30
N LEU A 631 -13.05 -36.17 21.76
CA LEU A 631 -11.97 -35.31 21.26
C LEU A 631 -10.59 -35.72 21.82
N ILE A 632 -10.53 -36.42 22.95
CA ILE A 632 -9.28 -36.96 23.48
C ILE A 632 -8.92 -38.21 22.68
N LYS A 633 -7.81 -38.13 21.93
CA LYS A 633 -7.33 -39.23 21.09
C LYS A 633 -6.40 -40.17 21.83
N MET A 634 -5.54 -39.60 22.68
CA MET A 634 -4.71 -40.36 23.59
C MET A 634 -4.57 -39.60 24.90
N SER A 635 -4.52 -40.35 26.00
CA SER A 635 -4.30 -39.79 27.33
C SER A 635 -3.43 -40.69 28.17
N VAL A 636 -2.67 -40.10 29.09
CA VAL A 636 -1.96 -40.82 30.14
C VAL A 636 -2.17 -40.12 31.48
N ILE A 637 -2.51 -40.92 32.50
CA ILE A 637 -2.61 -40.49 33.89
C ILE A 637 -1.50 -41.21 34.64
N GLU A 638 -0.51 -40.46 35.14
CA GLU A 638 0.68 -41.03 35.77
C GLU A 638 0.66 -40.84 37.28
N ASN A 639 1.18 -41.83 38.01
CA ASN A 639 1.34 -41.70 39.46
C ASN A 639 2.47 -40.71 39.79
N GLU A 640 2.12 -39.59 40.42
CA GLU A 640 3.06 -38.50 40.68
C GLU A 640 4.24 -38.96 41.56
N ASP A 641 3.96 -39.75 42.60
CA ASP A 641 4.98 -40.17 43.58
C ASP A 641 5.97 -41.16 42.97
N VAL A 642 5.49 -42.11 42.16
CA VAL A 642 6.33 -43.07 41.43
C VAL A 642 7.19 -42.35 40.40
N ALA A 643 6.60 -41.40 39.66
CA ALA A 643 7.33 -40.62 38.67
C ALA A 643 8.45 -39.81 39.34
N LEU A 644 8.14 -39.09 40.43
CA LEU A 644 9.13 -38.36 41.23
C LEU A 644 10.21 -39.27 41.81
N HIS A 645 9.85 -40.44 42.35
CA HIS A 645 10.82 -41.37 42.93
C HIS A 645 11.83 -41.89 41.89
N ASN A 646 11.35 -42.24 40.69
CA ASN A 646 12.20 -42.66 39.59
C ASN A 646 13.23 -41.59 39.18
N TRP A 647 12.86 -40.32 39.28
CA TRP A 647 13.75 -39.20 38.96
C TRP A 647 14.71 -38.84 40.10
N LEU A 648 14.24 -38.91 41.35
CA LEU A 648 15.04 -38.59 42.55
C LEU A 648 16.19 -39.57 42.79
N ASN A 649 16.07 -40.82 42.34
CA ASN A 649 17.15 -41.82 42.43
C ASN A 649 18.30 -41.56 41.44
N ASN A 650 18.15 -40.63 40.49
CA ASN A 650 19.25 -40.16 39.66
C ASN A 650 20.00 -39.04 40.41
N LYS A 651 21.25 -39.31 40.84
CA LYS A 651 22.04 -38.43 41.72
C LYS A 651 22.24 -37.01 41.17
N SER A 652 22.13 -36.82 39.85
CA SER A 652 22.24 -35.49 39.22
C SER A 652 20.97 -34.62 39.36
N PHE A 653 19.84 -35.21 39.73
CA PHE A 653 18.56 -34.51 39.92
C PHE A 653 18.26 -34.17 41.39
N MET A 654 19.01 -34.71 42.36
CA MET A 654 18.80 -34.49 43.80
C MET A 654 19.11 -33.05 44.29
N SER A 655 19.80 -32.23 43.49
CA SER A 655 20.18 -30.84 43.86
C SER A 655 19.08 -29.80 43.63
N ARG A 656 17.91 -30.18 43.11
CA ARG A 656 16.99 -29.26 42.42
C ARG A 656 15.85 -28.75 43.31
N GLY A 657 16.00 -27.53 43.81
CA GLY A 657 15.01 -26.84 44.66
C GLY A 657 13.70 -26.39 43.98
N ASN A 658 13.32 -26.89 42.79
CA ASN A 658 12.06 -26.49 42.13
C ASN A 658 11.40 -27.61 41.28
N TYR A 659 10.88 -28.64 41.95
CA TYR A 659 10.19 -29.80 41.34
C TYR A 659 9.02 -29.43 40.40
N ASN A 660 8.39 -28.28 40.57
CA ASN A 660 7.27 -27.86 39.73
C ASN A 660 7.71 -27.51 38.31
N GLN A 661 8.87 -26.88 38.13
CA GLN A 661 9.44 -26.59 36.81
C GLN A 661 9.73 -27.89 36.04
N PHE A 662 10.26 -28.89 36.76
CA PHE A 662 10.53 -30.21 36.20
C PHE A 662 9.24 -30.88 35.71
N LYS A 663 8.23 -31.01 36.59
CA LYS A 663 6.93 -31.61 36.25
C LYS A 663 6.28 -30.94 35.04
N MET A 664 6.45 -29.63 34.91
CA MET A 664 5.93 -28.88 33.77
C MET A 664 6.59 -29.28 32.45
N TYR A 665 7.92 -29.21 32.33
CA TYR A 665 8.60 -29.52 31.07
C TYR A 665 8.49 -31.02 30.72
N TYR A 666 8.53 -31.89 31.73
CA TYR A 666 8.23 -33.31 31.55
C TYR A 666 6.84 -33.54 30.96
N GLY A 667 5.80 -32.96 31.56
CA GLY A 667 4.43 -33.13 31.09
C GLY A 667 4.24 -32.62 29.66
N ILE A 668 4.85 -31.49 29.31
CA ILE A 668 4.83 -30.93 27.95
C ILE A 668 5.51 -31.89 26.95
N LYS A 669 6.64 -32.50 27.32
CA LYS A 669 7.31 -33.50 26.50
C LYS A 669 6.47 -34.76 26.36
N ARG A 670 5.95 -35.27 27.48
CA ARG A 670 5.20 -36.54 27.55
C ARG A 670 3.95 -36.50 26.69
N VAL A 671 3.18 -35.42 26.74
CA VAL A 671 2.00 -35.26 25.88
C VAL A 671 2.37 -35.13 24.39
N PHE A 672 3.51 -34.51 24.08
CA PHE A 672 3.99 -34.42 22.70
C PHE A 672 4.46 -35.77 22.15
N GLU A 673 4.97 -36.67 23.00
CA GLU A 673 5.26 -38.05 22.62
C GLU A 673 3.99 -38.83 22.28
N LEU A 674 2.92 -38.68 23.07
CA LEU A 674 1.61 -39.28 22.73
C LEU A 674 1.08 -38.78 21.39
N LEU A 675 1.24 -37.47 21.13
CA LEU A 675 0.89 -36.88 19.84
C LEU A 675 1.68 -37.53 18.70
N LYS A 676 3.01 -37.68 18.84
CA LYS A 676 3.85 -38.33 17.82
C LYS A 676 3.48 -39.79 17.60
N GLU A 677 3.21 -40.54 18.66
CA GLU A 677 2.74 -41.93 18.57
C GLU A 677 1.43 -42.01 17.77
N TYR A 678 0.50 -41.08 18.00
CA TYR A 678 -0.72 -41.00 17.21
C TYR A 678 -0.49 -40.59 15.76
N GLU A 679 0.40 -39.62 15.50
CA GLU A 679 0.83 -39.23 14.14
C GLU A 679 1.36 -40.44 13.36
N GLU A 680 2.23 -41.23 13.99
CA GLU A 680 2.82 -42.44 13.43
C GLU A 680 1.77 -43.52 13.16
N ASN A 681 0.91 -43.81 14.14
CA ASN A 681 -0.13 -44.83 14.03
C ASN A 681 -1.18 -44.52 12.96
N ASN A 682 -1.40 -43.24 12.64
CA ASN A 682 -2.42 -42.81 11.67
C ASN A 682 -1.84 -42.30 10.34
N GLY A 683 -0.52 -42.31 10.17
CA GLY A 683 0.14 -41.94 8.92
C GLY A 683 -0.02 -40.48 8.52
N PHE A 684 -0.11 -39.55 9.48
CA PHE A 684 -0.19 -38.12 9.19
C PHE A 684 0.49 -37.27 10.27
N LYS A 685 0.78 -36.01 9.97
CA LYS A 685 1.25 -35.03 10.95
C LYS A 685 0.26 -33.89 11.14
N TYR A 686 0.21 -33.34 12.34
CA TYR A 686 -0.53 -32.11 12.61
C TYR A 686 0.23 -30.91 12.02
N ASP A 687 -0.50 -29.85 11.69
CA ASP A 687 0.06 -28.62 11.14
C ASP A 687 0.39 -27.63 12.27
N VAL A 688 -0.48 -27.54 13.27
CA VAL A 688 -0.38 -26.60 14.40
C VAL A 688 -0.62 -27.35 15.70
N ILE A 689 0.19 -27.05 16.71
CA ILE A 689 0.04 -27.59 18.05
C ILE A 689 -0.23 -26.44 19.01
N ILE A 690 -1.32 -26.55 19.76
CA ILE A 690 -1.66 -25.68 20.88
C ILE A 690 -1.27 -26.42 22.15
N ARG A 691 -0.51 -25.77 23.02
CA ARG A 691 -0.24 -26.26 24.38
C ARG A 691 -1.10 -25.48 25.37
N THR A 692 -1.74 -26.19 26.29
CA THR A 692 -2.44 -25.59 27.43
C THR A 692 -2.27 -26.41 28.71
N ARG A 693 -2.73 -25.87 29.84
CA ARG A 693 -2.81 -26.56 31.12
C ARG A 693 -4.25 -27.03 31.39
N PRO A 694 -4.46 -28.13 32.14
CA PRO A 694 -5.81 -28.61 32.45
C PRO A 694 -6.57 -27.72 33.43
N ASP A 695 -5.91 -26.80 34.14
CA ASP A 695 -6.52 -25.82 35.04
C ASP A 695 -6.73 -24.44 34.38
N MET A 696 -6.68 -24.37 33.05
CA MET A 696 -6.85 -23.12 32.30
C MET A 696 -8.31 -22.93 31.89
N PHE A 697 -9.03 -22.01 32.54
CA PHE A 697 -10.42 -21.71 32.16
C PHE A 697 -10.46 -20.78 30.95
N ILE A 698 -11.09 -21.23 29.87
CA ILE A 698 -11.23 -20.48 28.63
C ILE A 698 -12.48 -19.61 28.67
N THR A 699 -12.30 -18.29 28.56
CA THR A 699 -13.37 -17.29 28.73
C THR A 699 -14.00 -16.86 27.41
N LYS A 700 -13.29 -17.00 26.29
CA LYS A 700 -13.75 -16.63 24.93
C LYS A 700 -13.44 -17.74 23.94
N GLU A 701 -14.24 -17.79 22.87
CA GLU A 701 -14.03 -18.74 21.78
C GLU A 701 -12.75 -18.42 21.01
N PHE A 702 -12.02 -19.47 20.62
CA PHE A 702 -10.77 -19.40 19.88
C PHE A 702 -11.01 -19.72 18.40
N ASP A 703 -10.90 -18.70 17.55
CA ASP A 703 -11.17 -18.82 16.12
C ASP A 703 -9.96 -19.30 15.29
N ILE A 704 -10.23 -19.68 14.04
CA ILE A 704 -9.22 -20.12 13.07
C ILE A 704 -8.28 -18.98 12.62
N GLU A 705 -8.69 -17.72 12.74
CA GLU A 705 -7.86 -16.57 12.37
C GLU A 705 -6.68 -16.42 13.34
N ARG A 706 -6.90 -16.71 14.64
CA ARG A 706 -5.83 -16.77 15.64
C ARG A 706 -4.77 -17.81 15.28
N LEU A 707 -5.14 -18.99 14.79
CA LEU A 707 -4.18 -20.00 14.32
C LEU A 707 -3.31 -19.53 13.13
N ASN A 708 -3.76 -18.52 12.39
CA ASN A 708 -2.99 -17.97 11.28
C ASN A 708 -1.90 -16.98 11.73
N GLN A 709 -1.86 -16.60 13.01
CA GLN A 709 -0.77 -15.81 13.57
C GLN A 709 0.54 -16.61 13.66
N ALA A 710 0.46 -17.93 13.83
CA ALA A 710 1.63 -18.80 13.86
C ALA A 710 2.33 -18.82 12.49
N LYS A 711 3.60 -18.38 12.47
CA LYS A 711 4.51 -18.37 11.33
C LYS A 711 5.66 -19.34 11.56
N GLU A 712 6.42 -19.62 10.49
CA GLU A 712 7.66 -20.38 10.61
C GLU A 712 8.64 -19.70 11.57
N ASN A 713 9.32 -20.50 12.40
CA ASN A 713 10.25 -20.05 13.44
C ASN A 713 9.60 -19.07 14.44
N SER A 714 8.34 -19.29 14.80
CA SER A 714 7.65 -18.46 15.79
C SER A 714 6.82 -19.27 16.79
N ILE A 715 6.61 -18.65 17.96
CA ILE A 715 5.67 -19.08 18.99
C ILE A 715 4.68 -17.95 19.23
N VAL A 716 3.38 -18.26 19.23
CA VAL A 716 2.37 -17.31 19.66
C VAL A 716 2.07 -17.55 21.13
N VAL A 717 2.39 -16.58 21.98
CA VAL A 717 2.35 -16.70 23.44
C VAL A 717 2.11 -15.33 24.08
N ASN A 718 1.39 -15.30 25.20
CA ASN A 718 1.24 -14.07 25.97
C ASN A 718 2.53 -13.78 26.76
N CYS A 719 3.15 -12.62 26.55
CA CYS A 719 4.38 -12.21 27.24
C CYS A 719 4.08 -11.30 28.44
N GLY A 720 4.50 -11.73 29.63
CA GLY A 720 4.43 -10.95 30.88
C GLY A 720 5.72 -10.18 31.20
N SER A 721 5.82 -9.65 32.41
CA SER A 721 6.96 -8.85 32.88
C SER A 721 8.30 -9.63 32.98
N VAL A 722 8.25 -10.95 32.93
CA VAL A 722 9.42 -11.86 33.04
C VAL A 722 9.61 -12.73 31.80
N GLY A 723 8.88 -12.46 30.70
CA GLY A 723 8.98 -13.21 29.44
C GLY A 723 7.70 -13.98 29.07
N PRO A 724 7.81 -15.01 28.22
CA PRO A 724 6.66 -15.76 27.71
C PRO A 724 5.99 -16.54 28.83
N ASN A 725 4.67 -16.51 28.86
CA ASN A 725 3.90 -17.33 29.79
C ASN A 725 3.94 -18.81 29.40
N ASP A 726 3.99 -19.67 30.41
CA ASP A 726 3.96 -21.12 30.31
C ASP A 726 2.54 -21.66 30.55
N GLY A 727 1.51 -20.89 30.18
CA GLY A 727 0.09 -21.20 30.42
C GLY A 727 -0.62 -21.72 29.16
N ILE A 728 -0.59 -20.92 28.10
CA ILE A 728 -1.10 -21.30 26.78
C ILE A 728 -0.21 -20.69 25.70
N PHE A 729 0.15 -21.50 24.71
CA PHE A 729 0.89 -21.04 23.53
C PHE A 729 0.62 -21.99 22.36
N TYR A 730 0.89 -21.53 21.14
CA TYR A 730 0.77 -22.37 19.95
C TYR A 730 1.83 -22.03 18.91
N ALA A 731 2.22 -23.03 18.13
CA ALA A 731 3.23 -22.93 17.08
C ALA A 731 2.95 -23.93 15.97
N LEU A 732 3.58 -23.75 14.81
CA LEU A 732 3.61 -24.79 13.78
C LEU A 732 4.27 -26.05 14.36
N ARG A 733 3.82 -27.24 13.96
CA ARG A 733 4.31 -28.54 14.50
C ARG A 733 5.84 -28.59 14.58
N GLN A 734 6.54 -28.21 13.50
CA GLN A 734 8.01 -28.23 13.44
C GLN A 734 8.69 -27.29 14.45
N ASP A 735 8.08 -26.13 14.74
CA ASP A 735 8.62 -25.16 15.70
C ASP A 735 8.25 -25.56 17.13
N TYR A 736 7.07 -26.14 17.33
CA TYR A 736 6.67 -26.74 18.60
C TYR A 736 7.65 -27.82 19.06
N GLU A 737 8.12 -28.69 18.15
CA GLU A 737 9.14 -29.70 18.47
C GLU A 737 10.45 -29.08 18.97
N LYS A 738 10.92 -27.99 18.34
CA LYS A 738 12.11 -27.25 18.80
C LYS A 738 11.91 -26.66 20.20
N ILE A 739 10.71 -26.19 20.50
CA ILE A 739 10.38 -25.61 21.81
C ILE A 739 10.43 -26.70 22.88
N VAL A 740 9.79 -27.84 22.63
CA VAL A 740 9.69 -28.96 23.59
C VAL A 740 11.02 -29.69 23.78
N SER A 741 11.95 -29.62 22.81
CA SER A 741 13.25 -30.28 22.93
C SER A 741 14.15 -29.71 24.02
N ILE A 742 13.77 -28.61 24.70
CA ILE A 742 14.46 -28.15 25.92
C ILE A 742 14.57 -29.25 26.96
N TRP A 743 13.54 -30.10 27.05
CA TRP A 743 13.52 -31.23 27.98
C TRP A 743 14.64 -32.23 27.70
N ASP A 744 14.89 -32.52 26.42
CA ASP A 744 15.93 -33.47 26.02
C ASP A 744 17.31 -32.94 26.40
N GLU A 745 17.55 -31.64 26.23
CA GLU A 745 18.79 -31.00 26.70
C GLU A 745 18.91 -30.96 28.22
N MET A 746 17.81 -30.74 28.95
CA MET A 746 17.81 -30.81 30.43
C MET A 746 18.20 -32.20 30.93
N LEU A 747 17.76 -33.25 30.24
CA LEU A 747 18.17 -34.62 30.54
C LEU A 747 19.66 -34.85 30.21
N GLN A 748 20.11 -34.45 29.02
CA GLN A 748 21.50 -34.65 28.58
C GLN A 748 22.52 -33.86 29.42
N SER A 749 22.19 -32.62 29.78
CA SER A 749 23.03 -31.77 30.63
C SER A 749 22.96 -32.13 32.10
N GLU A 750 22.05 -33.04 32.46
CA GLU A 750 21.72 -33.35 33.84
C GLU A 750 21.44 -32.09 34.70
N SER A 751 20.92 -31.02 34.09
CA SER A 751 20.55 -29.74 34.74
C SER A 751 19.09 -29.32 34.46
N LEU A 752 18.46 -28.51 35.34
CA LEU A 752 17.12 -27.92 35.07
C LEU A 752 17.20 -26.85 34.00
N SER A 753 18.35 -26.19 33.91
CA SER A 753 18.67 -25.26 32.85
C SER A 753 19.82 -25.86 32.06
N PRO A 754 19.65 -26.16 30.76
CA PRO A 754 20.73 -26.72 29.95
C PRO A 754 21.84 -25.70 29.66
N PHE A 755 21.74 -24.47 30.17
CA PHE A 755 22.70 -23.41 29.95
C PHE A 755 23.74 -23.33 31.07
N LEU A 756 25.03 -23.43 30.70
CA LEU A 756 26.18 -23.34 31.62
C LEU A 756 26.17 -22.08 32.51
N ASN A 757 25.84 -20.91 31.94
CA ASN A 757 25.92 -19.64 32.66
C ASN A 757 24.61 -19.25 33.37
N PHE A 758 23.54 -20.04 33.22
CA PHE A 758 22.19 -19.67 33.63
C PHE A 758 21.46 -20.79 34.39
N GLU A 759 22.17 -21.44 35.32
CA GLU A 759 21.69 -22.63 36.04
C GLU A 759 20.43 -22.40 36.91
N LYS A 760 20.19 -21.16 37.35
CA LYS A 760 19.15 -20.82 38.35
C LYS A 760 17.90 -20.13 37.79
N TYR A 761 17.70 -20.14 36.47
CA TYR A 761 16.55 -19.48 35.85
C TYR A 761 15.22 -20.18 36.19
N ASP A 762 14.19 -19.38 36.49
CA ASP A 762 12.83 -19.87 36.64
C ASP A 762 12.21 -20.27 35.28
N SER A 763 11.01 -20.87 35.29
CA SER A 763 10.38 -21.42 34.08
C SER A 763 10.23 -20.41 32.94
N HIS A 764 9.86 -19.16 33.23
CA HIS A 764 9.59 -18.14 32.22
C HIS A 764 10.87 -17.62 31.58
N VAL A 765 11.87 -17.29 32.40
CA VAL A 765 13.17 -16.81 31.91
C VAL A 765 13.90 -17.91 31.17
N LEU A 766 13.77 -19.16 31.63
CA LEU A 766 14.36 -20.30 30.97
C LEU A 766 13.71 -20.58 29.59
N LEU A 767 12.38 -20.53 29.50
CA LEU A 767 11.68 -20.65 28.23
C LEU A 767 12.11 -19.53 27.27
N TYR A 768 12.19 -18.29 27.75
CA TYR A 768 12.69 -17.16 26.97
C TYR A 768 14.10 -17.41 26.42
N ALA A 769 15.04 -17.79 27.28
CA ALA A 769 16.42 -18.07 26.89
C ALA A 769 16.49 -19.20 25.86
N TRP A 770 15.65 -20.23 26.00
CA TRP A 770 15.54 -21.33 25.06
C TRP A 770 15.00 -20.92 23.69
N LEU A 771 13.94 -20.11 23.65
CA LEU A 771 13.39 -19.58 22.41
C LEU A 771 14.44 -18.73 21.66
N CYS A 772 15.17 -17.88 22.38
CA CYS A 772 16.30 -17.12 21.84
C CYS A 772 17.39 -18.04 21.27
N HIS A 773 17.77 -19.09 22.00
CA HIS A 773 18.77 -20.07 21.56
C HIS A 773 18.33 -20.82 20.28
N LYS A 774 17.04 -21.12 20.14
CA LYS A 774 16.47 -21.79 18.95
C LYS A 774 16.08 -20.84 17.82
N ASN A 775 16.35 -19.53 17.96
CA ASN A 775 15.95 -18.51 17.00
C ASN A 775 14.44 -18.53 16.70
N ILE A 776 13.62 -18.63 17.76
CA ILE A 776 12.15 -18.64 17.68
C ILE A 776 11.62 -17.27 18.09
N GLU A 777 10.94 -16.59 17.17
CA GLU A 777 10.31 -15.30 17.41
C GLU A 777 9.06 -15.45 18.29
N MET A 778 8.91 -14.58 19.29
CA MET A 778 7.70 -14.51 20.11
C MET A 778 6.70 -13.53 19.51
N ILE A 779 5.52 -14.03 19.17
CA ILE A 779 4.38 -13.24 18.71
C ILE A 779 3.41 -13.11 19.89
N ASN A 780 3.16 -11.89 20.35
CA ASN A 780 2.32 -11.66 21.52
C ASN A 780 0.84 -11.92 21.21
N ILE A 781 0.09 -12.44 22.18
CA ILE A 781 -1.37 -12.62 22.06
C ILE A 781 -2.04 -11.27 22.38
N ASP A 782 -2.70 -10.68 21.37
CA ASP A 782 -3.30 -9.34 21.48
C ASP A 782 -4.57 -9.29 22.38
N ASP A 783 -5.27 -10.42 22.56
CA ASP A 783 -6.50 -10.51 23.35
C ASP A 783 -6.47 -11.76 24.23
N ILE A 784 -6.31 -11.58 25.54
CA ILE A 784 -6.30 -12.65 26.54
C ILE A 784 -7.70 -13.26 26.64
N PHE A 785 -7.81 -14.56 26.36
CA PHE A 785 -9.06 -15.33 26.26
C PHE A 785 -9.20 -16.42 27.33
N TYR A 786 -8.41 -16.33 28.41
CA TYR A 786 -8.39 -17.29 29.50
C TYR A 786 -8.24 -16.57 30.85
N ASP A 787 -8.66 -17.21 31.93
CA ASP A 787 -8.51 -16.69 33.29
C ASP A 787 -8.27 -17.81 34.31
N LEU A 788 -7.08 -17.82 34.91
CA LEU A 788 -6.69 -18.76 35.96
C LEU A 788 -7.47 -18.56 37.27
N ALA A 789 -8.01 -17.36 37.51
CA ALA A 789 -8.65 -17.02 38.77
C ALA A 789 -10.11 -17.49 38.86
N ILE A 790 -10.77 -17.77 37.73
CA ILE A 790 -12.19 -18.21 37.74
C ILE A 790 -12.32 -19.52 38.52
N ILE A 791 -11.41 -20.47 38.29
CA ILE A 791 -11.41 -21.75 38.99
C ILE A 791 -11.12 -21.52 40.47
N SER A 792 -10.01 -20.85 40.82
CA SER A 792 -9.63 -20.64 42.22
C SER A 792 -10.69 -19.88 43.04
N THR A 793 -11.38 -18.92 42.44
CA THR A 793 -12.43 -18.13 43.11
C THR A 793 -13.74 -18.90 43.28
N SER A 794 -13.94 -20.00 42.58
CA SER A 794 -15.12 -20.87 42.74
C SER A 794 -14.88 -22.05 43.70
N ALA A 795 -13.62 -22.25 44.13
CA ALA A 795 -13.19 -23.36 44.98
C ALA A 795 -14.06 -23.54 46.23
N LYS A 796 -14.44 -24.79 46.47
CA LYS A 796 -15.00 -25.24 47.75
C LYS A 796 -13.91 -25.97 48.53
N ILE A 797 -13.68 -25.54 49.76
CA ILE A 797 -12.55 -25.98 50.59
C ILE A 797 -13.06 -27.07 51.55
N PRO A 798 -12.62 -28.34 51.39
CA PRO A 798 -12.98 -29.41 52.30
C PRO A 798 -12.53 -29.10 53.73
N GLY A 799 -13.39 -29.36 54.72
CA GLY A 799 -13.07 -29.16 56.14
C GLY A 799 -13.08 -27.71 56.63
N LEU A 800 -13.32 -26.71 55.77
CA LEU A 800 -13.25 -25.30 56.15
C LEU A 800 -14.30 -24.89 57.19
N ARG A 801 -15.53 -25.41 57.07
CA ARG A 801 -16.59 -25.12 58.03
C ARG A 801 -16.20 -25.56 59.43
N GLN A 802 -15.76 -26.82 59.57
CA GLN A 802 -15.36 -27.37 60.86
C GLN A 802 -14.19 -26.58 61.46
N ALA A 803 -13.15 -26.30 60.66
CA ALA A 803 -12.00 -25.52 61.12
C ALA A 803 -12.41 -24.12 61.61
N LEU A 804 -13.32 -23.45 60.90
CA LEU A 804 -13.81 -22.12 61.26
C LEU A 804 -14.71 -22.15 62.49
N GLU A 805 -15.64 -23.10 62.57
CA GLU A 805 -16.53 -23.26 63.72
C GLU A 805 -15.73 -23.52 65.00
N GLU A 806 -14.68 -24.34 64.91
CA GLU A 806 -13.77 -24.65 66.01
C GLU A 806 -12.93 -23.45 66.47
N ASP A 807 -12.38 -22.66 65.54
CA ASP A 807 -11.66 -21.43 65.89
C ASP A 807 -12.60 -20.36 66.52
N LEU A 808 -13.89 -20.39 66.19
CA LEU A 808 -14.88 -19.42 66.68
C LEU A 808 -15.48 -19.75 68.05
N ILE A 809 -15.21 -20.94 68.63
CA ILE A 809 -15.79 -21.36 69.94
C ILE A 809 -15.46 -20.38 71.06
N ASN A 810 -14.22 -19.87 71.08
CA ASN A 810 -13.71 -18.96 72.12
C ASN A 810 -13.42 -17.55 71.60
N PHE A 811 -13.93 -17.19 70.42
CA PHE A 811 -13.69 -15.88 69.82
C PHE A 811 -14.58 -14.80 70.47
N ASP A 812 -14.03 -13.61 70.69
CA ASP A 812 -14.73 -12.49 71.33
C ASP A 812 -16.07 -12.19 70.63
N LYS A 813 -17.17 -12.33 71.38
CA LYS A 813 -18.53 -12.14 70.90
C LYS A 813 -18.79 -10.73 70.38
N ASN A 814 -18.22 -9.71 71.02
CA ASN A 814 -18.37 -8.31 70.59
C ASN A 814 -17.68 -8.04 69.26
N LEU A 815 -16.51 -8.66 69.02
CA LEU A 815 -15.82 -8.58 67.73
C LEU A 815 -16.56 -9.38 66.66
N LYS A 816 -17.14 -10.53 67.00
CA LYS A 816 -17.89 -11.39 66.07
C LYS A 816 -19.12 -10.69 65.48
N GLU A 817 -19.78 -9.86 66.27
CA GLU A 817 -20.98 -9.09 65.88
C GLU A 817 -20.64 -7.82 65.07
N GLN A 818 -19.37 -7.44 64.96
CA GLN A 818 -18.96 -6.36 64.06
C GLN A 818 -19.14 -6.79 62.60
N LYS A 819 -19.86 -5.97 61.84
CA LYS A 819 -20.21 -6.22 60.42
C LYS A 819 -19.07 -6.76 59.57
N GLN A 820 -17.85 -6.23 59.70
CA GLN A 820 -16.69 -6.68 58.91
C GLN A 820 -16.25 -8.12 59.22
N TYR A 821 -16.33 -8.55 60.49
CA TYR A 821 -16.02 -9.93 60.86
C TYR A 821 -17.15 -10.87 60.44
N THR A 822 -18.40 -10.47 60.67
CA THR A 822 -19.57 -11.24 60.22
C THR A 822 -19.56 -11.48 58.71
N ASP A 823 -19.29 -10.43 57.92
CA ASP A 823 -19.20 -10.51 56.46
C ASP A 823 -18.07 -11.46 56.02
N LEU A 824 -16.90 -11.39 56.69
CA LEU A 824 -15.76 -12.27 56.40
C LEU A 824 -16.08 -13.75 56.72
N PHE A 825 -16.70 -14.03 57.86
CA PHE A 825 -17.05 -15.40 58.24
C PHE A 825 -18.14 -15.98 57.36
N ASN A 826 -19.16 -15.19 57.01
CA ASN A 826 -20.18 -15.60 56.04
C ASN A 826 -19.56 -15.88 54.68
N PHE A 827 -18.60 -15.06 54.25
CA PHE A 827 -17.84 -15.31 53.04
C PHE A 827 -17.08 -16.64 53.11
N LEU A 828 -16.32 -16.90 54.19
CA LEU A 828 -15.58 -18.16 54.35
C LEU A 828 -16.51 -19.38 54.42
N LEU A 829 -17.63 -19.29 55.13
CA LEU A 829 -18.65 -20.35 55.16
C LEU A 829 -19.26 -20.59 53.78
N SER A 830 -19.42 -19.56 52.95
CA SER A 830 -19.86 -19.75 51.57
C SER A 830 -18.85 -20.54 50.72
N ARG A 831 -17.60 -20.66 51.18
CA ARG A 831 -16.53 -21.45 50.54
C ARG A 831 -16.32 -22.83 51.15
N SER A 832 -17.04 -23.22 52.19
CA SER A 832 -16.95 -24.60 52.69
C SER A 832 -17.55 -25.57 51.69
N LYS A 833 -16.85 -26.70 51.45
CA LYS A 833 -17.40 -27.86 50.75
C LYS A 833 -18.28 -28.67 51.70
#